data_AF-A0A090R4L4-F1
#
_entry.id   AF-A0A090R4L4-F1
#
_cell.length_a   1.000
_cell.length_b   1.000
_cell.length_c   1.000
_cell.angle_alpha   90.00
_cell.angle_beta   90.00
_cell.angle_gamma   90.00
#
_symmetry.space_group_name_H-M   'P 1'
#
loop_
_entity.id
_entity.type
_entity.pdbx_description
1 polymer ?
#
loop_
_entity_poly.entity_id
_entity_poly.type
_entity_poly.pdbx_seq_one_letter_code
_entity_poly.pdbx_strand_id
1 'polypeptide(L)'
;MCGICSHGVFAGSTGAIYRQFSITIVTAVALSVMVAIILTPTLCISLLKTTDGHKDTGFAGWFNRNFDKATSKYTNAVTFITHRSVRFLLIYLGIGAVMALLFLRLPSGFLPDEDQGVMMSMVQLPSGSTQGQTLEILDQVEDYFLEKEQKNVQSVFSVAGFSFAGSGANTGMMFVSLKDWDERTEPQDKVNAIVRRAMGAFTQIPEALIFAFAPPAIMELGNATGFDMFLQDRSSMGHEAMINARNQLLGMAAQSPLLTAVRPNGLDDTPQYHIKIDQLKARALGVAINDINNTLGIAFGSRYVNDFVDRGRVKQVYVQAYTPFRMNPEDIMEWKVRNKDGDLVAMRVFSEGEWTYGSPRLERYNGTSAMEILGEPAPGVSTGDAMLEMEKLVSQLPAGVGVEWTGMSYQERISSGQAPLLYALSILIVFLCLAALYESWAVPFSVILIIPLGILGAVSATLLFGLDNDVYFQVGLLTTIGLASKNAIMIVEFAKSYHDAGEDIYHAAIHAAKIRLRPILMTSLAFGMGVVPLAISNGAGSGAQNAVGTGVVGGVITATFLGIFFIPLFFVVVTLFSMAKIHNQIRGLNPRGLNPVMIQASTSRIRSQVMTNLSGVALSIAVAISVAGCVNFIPDYERGALPVEQDWPVQPNATNSANYSIYTATNNTSSTSPLVLSSEAVPGRYPATQTQSQTQTQARTSPVAPKAVTVEQDWRLFVQNPKIQQVVELALDNNRDVRIALLNIQRAEALFGIQRANRLPNIDATAGAANQRIPENANNGNSTISRQYSVDLGITSYEIDFWGRIASLEQQALEQYLATIEARKNTQLSLVSSVIEAYLTLLADQYLLQLAKDTLTLQQDSLNLTQKSLNSGVATGLDVAQAQTTVATALKDVARFTSQVNVDINALTTLVGTRIPTDLLPKQAEQIQFAPIQVGMPSTVLLRRPDILALEHQLIGANANIGAARAAYFPAISLTATGGLLSASADDLFSDDSLSWTFTPTLVLPIFRWGELDAQLDVARTDQQIALNQYEKAIQTAFREVADALANQATLKDQVAAQQMLVDATGESFRLSNLRFDEGSMTISRCLIHNVRSTPHSKS
;
A
#
# COMPACT_ATOMS: atom_id res chain seq x y z
N MET A 1 -33.41 9.77 10.41
CA MET A 1 -32.72 8.86 9.48
C MET A 1 -31.36 9.40 9.03
N CYS A 2 -31.21 10.65 8.54
CA CYS A 2 -29.88 11.20 8.21
C CYS A 2 -28.85 11.13 9.37
N GLY A 3 -29.25 11.43 10.61
CA GLY A 3 -28.35 11.31 11.77
C GLY A 3 -28.00 9.88 12.21
N ILE A 4 -28.70 8.85 11.70
CA ILE A 4 -28.37 7.44 11.94
C ILE A 4 -27.34 6.97 10.92
N CYS A 5 -27.50 7.42 9.68
CA CYS A 5 -26.66 6.98 8.56
C CYS A 5 -25.41 7.84 8.37
N SER A 6 -25.20 8.98 9.05
CA SER A 6 -24.01 9.84 8.86
C SER A 6 -22.66 9.23 9.30
N HIS A 7 -22.62 7.94 9.65
CA HIS A 7 -21.47 7.27 10.25
C HIS A 7 -20.54 6.58 9.24
N GLY A 8 -20.24 7.21 8.10
CA GLY A 8 -19.17 6.74 7.20
C GLY A 8 -17.75 6.83 7.77
N VAL A 9 -17.61 6.97 9.10
CA VAL A 9 -16.39 7.29 9.85
C VAL A 9 -15.66 6.03 10.35
N PHE A 10 -16.22 4.83 10.15
CA PHE A 10 -15.57 3.60 10.59
C PHE A 10 -14.42 3.20 9.67
N ALA A 11 -13.27 2.91 10.27
CA ALA A 11 -12.12 2.31 9.59
C ALA A 11 -12.35 0.80 9.39
N GLY A 12 -11.57 0.19 8.49
CA GLY A 12 -11.66 -1.24 8.18
C GLY A 12 -12.72 -1.61 7.13
N SER A 13 -12.78 -2.89 6.78
CA SER A 13 -13.65 -3.40 5.70
C SER A 13 -15.14 -3.24 6.03
N THR A 14 -15.49 -3.40 7.31
CA THR A 14 -16.86 -3.16 7.80
C THR A 14 -17.32 -1.74 7.54
N GLY A 15 -16.46 -0.74 7.76
CA GLY A 15 -16.75 0.66 7.51
C GLY A 15 -17.01 0.96 6.03
N ALA A 16 -16.29 0.29 5.13
CA ALA A 16 -16.52 0.41 3.69
C ALA A 16 -17.91 -0.08 3.28
N ILE A 17 -18.38 -1.20 3.83
CA ILE A 17 -19.74 -1.72 3.60
C ILE A 17 -20.78 -0.74 4.14
N TYR A 18 -20.59 -0.27 5.39
CA TYR A 18 -21.49 0.71 6.01
C TYR A 18 -21.61 2.00 5.22
N ARG A 19 -20.51 2.48 4.64
CA ARG A 19 -20.47 3.69 3.81
C ARG A 19 -21.37 3.57 2.58
N GLN A 20 -21.42 2.41 1.92
CA GLN A 20 -22.29 2.20 0.75
C GLN A 20 -23.77 2.34 1.11
N PHE A 21 -24.19 1.69 2.19
CA PHE A 21 -25.56 1.81 2.69
C PHE A 21 -25.89 3.21 3.18
N SER A 22 -24.99 3.81 3.94
CA SER A 22 -25.11 5.16 4.47
C SER A 22 -25.38 6.18 3.36
N ILE A 23 -24.50 6.27 2.35
CA ILE A 23 -24.59 7.25 1.28
C ILE A 23 -25.88 7.05 0.49
N THR A 24 -26.20 5.81 0.15
CA THR A 24 -27.39 5.48 -0.63
C THR A 24 -28.68 5.85 0.11
N ILE A 25 -28.79 5.48 1.39
CA ILE A 25 -29.97 5.77 2.20
C ILE A 25 -30.10 7.27 2.46
N VAL A 26 -29.03 7.97 2.84
CA VAL A 26 -29.05 9.41 3.12
C VAL A 26 -29.47 10.19 1.86
N THR A 27 -28.86 9.87 0.72
CA THR A 27 -29.18 10.53 -0.55
C THR A 27 -30.61 10.27 -0.96
N ALA A 28 -31.08 9.01 -0.89
CA ALA A 28 -32.46 8.65 -1.22
C ALA A 28 -33.47 9.35 -0.30
N VAL A 29 -33.20 9.45 1.01
CA VAL A 29 -34.06 10.12 1.97
C VAL A 29 -34.07 11.63 1.75
N ALA A 30 -32.92 12.25 1.49
CA ALA A 30 -32.82 13.68 1.20
C ALA A 30 -33.59 14.05 -0.08
N LEU A 31 -33.38 13.29 -1.16
CA LEU A 31 -34.14 13.43 -2.40
C LEU A 31 -35.63 13.18 -2.18
N SER A 32 -36.00 12.17 -1.38
CA SER A 32 -37.40 11.88 -1.05
C SER A 32 -38.07 13.05 -0.34
N VAL A 33 -37.39 13.69 0.62
CA VAL A 33 -37.91 14.89 1.31
C VAL A 33 -38.01 16.07 0.35
N MET A 34 -37.02 16.30 -0.50
CA MET A 34 -37.05 17.37 -1.51
C MET A 34 -38.23 17.19 -2.49
N VAL A 35 -38.45 15.96 -2.97
CA VAL A 35 -39.60 15.61 -3.83
C VAL A 35 -40.92 15.74 -3.07
N ALA A 36 -40.96 15.39 -1.78
CA ALA A 36 -42.14 15.53 -0.92
C ALA A 36 -42.54 17.00 -0.67
N ILE A 37 -41.58 17.93 -0.64
CA ILE A 37 -41.83 19.35 -0.41
C ILE A 37 -42.11 20.11 -1.70
N ILE A 38 -41.45 19.76 -2.82
CA ILE A 38 -41.53 20.51 -4.08
C ILE A 38 -42.56 19.91 -5.05
N LEU A 39 -42.36 18.65 -5.43
CA LEU A 39 -43.12 18.03 -6.51
C LEU A 39 -44.46 17.46 -6.04
N THR A 40 -44.48 16.82 -4.88
CA THR A 40 -45.67 16.11 -4.37
C THR A 40 -46.86 17.04 -4.14
N PRO A 41 -46.72 18.24 -3.54
CA PRO A 41 -47.84 19.17 -3.39
C PRO A 41 -48.37 19.67 -4.74
N THR A 42 -47.47 19.93 -5.69
CA THR A 42 -47.81 20.34 -7.06
C THR A 42 -48.61 19.25 -7.78
N LEU A 43 -48.16 18.00 -7.69
CA LEU A 43 -48.89 16.84 -8.21
C LEU A 43 -50.23 16.65 -7.50
N CYS A 44 -50.31 16.91 -6.20
CA CYS A 44 -51.56 16.79 -5.46
C CYS A 44 -52.62 17.79 -5.96
N ILE A 45 -52.23 19.05 -6.16
CA ILE A 45 -53.15 20.11 -6.65
C ILE A 45 -53.58 19.85 -8.10
N SER A 46 -52.67 19.35 -8.94
CA SER A 46 -52.92 19.15 -10.37
C SER A 46 -53.67 17.86 -10.71
N LEU A 47 -53.45 16.78 -9.94
CA LEU A 47 -54.00 15.44 -10.26
C LEU A 47 -55.14 15.01 -9.35
N LEU A 48 -55.21 15.43 -8.08
CA LEU A 48 -56.33 15.02 -7.21
C LEU A 48 -57.60 15.79 -7.60
N LYS A 49 -58.64 15.03 -7.95
CA LYS A 49 -59.98 15.56 -8.16
C LYS A 49 -60.62 15.94 -6.82
N THR A 50 -61.34 17.05 -6.80
CA THR A 50 -62.21 17.39 -5.66
C THR A 50 -63.23 16.27 -5.45
N THR A 51 -63.26 15.71 -4.25
CA THR A 51 -64.14 14.59 -3.92
C THR A 51 -65.32 15.12 -3.10
N ASP A 52 -66.47 15.29 -3.75
CA ASP A 52 -67.74 15.55 -3.09
C ASP A 52 -68.36 14.22 -2.63
N GLY A 53 -68.08 13.84 -1.38
CA GLY A 53 -68.71 12.70 -0.70
C GLY A 53 -68.00 11.34 -0.85
N HIS A 54 -67.95 10.59 0.25
CA HIS A 54 -67.41 9.24 0.30
C HIS A 54 -68.24 8.29 -0.59
N LYS A 55 -67.60 7.58 -1.52
CA LYS A 55 -68.24 6.48 -2.26
C LYS A 55 -68.42 5.28 -1.34
N ASP A 56 -69.65 5.05 -0.87
CA ASP A 56 -69.99 4.00 0.10
C ASP A 56 -70.29 2.61 -0.53
N THR A 57 -70.15 2.44 -1.85
CA THR A 57 -70.50 1.19 -2.54
C THR A 57 -69.27 0.48 -3.13
N GLY A 58 -69.32 -0.86 -3.22
CA GLY A 58 -68.22 -1.70 -3.74
C GLY A 58 -67.13 -2.07 -2.73
N PHE A 59 -66.02 -2.66 -3.22
CA PHE A 59 -64.88 -3.10 -2.39
C PHE A 59 -64.24 -1.94 -1.61
N ALA A 60 -64.06 -0.78 -2.22
CA ALA A 60 -63.51 0.41 -1.57
C ALA A 60 -64.40 0.91 -0.42
N GLY A 61 -65.72 0.89 -0.59
CA GLY A 61 -66.67 1.23 0.48
C GLY A 61 -66.65 0.22 1.63
N TRP A 62 -66.53 -1.09 1.33
CA TRP A 62 -66.34 -2.13 2.35
C TRP A 62 -65.05 -1.93 3.15
N PHE A 63 -63.94 -1.65 2.45
CA PHE A 63 -62.64 -1.41 3.08
C PHE A 63 -62.69 -0.18 3.99
N ASN A 64 -63.23 0.95 3.52
CA ASN A 64 -63.34 2.17 4.31
C ASN A 64 -64.18 1.96 5.57
N ARG A 65 -65.36 1.34 5.47
CA ARG A 65 -66.20 1.06 6.65
C ARG A 65 -65.51 0.15 7.67
N ASN A 66 -64.82 -0.89 7.21
CA ASN A 66 -64.10 -1.80 8.10
C ASN A 66 -62.87 -1.12 8.71
N PHE A 67 -62.17 -0.29 7.94
CA PHE A 67 -61.05 0.49 8.41
C PHE A 67 -61.47 1.53 9.44
N ASP A 68 -62.61 2.21 9.26
CA ASP A 68 -63.14 3.19 10.21
C ASP A 68 -63.64 2.52 11.50
N LYS A 69 -64.23 1.32 11.39
CA LYS A 69 -64.54 0.45 12.55
C LYS A 69 -63.26 0.04 13.29
N ALA A 70 -62.22 -0.37 12.57
CA ALA A 70 -60.92 -0.74 13.14
C ALA A 70 -60.26 0.47 13.82
N THR A 71 -60.33 1.65 13.18
CA THR A 71 -59.82 2.92 13.72
C THR A 71 -60.52 3.26 15.03
N SER A 72 -61.84 3.14 15.09
CA SER A 72 -62.61 3.41 16.32
C SER A 72 -62.25 2.44 17.45
N LYS A 73 -62.08 1.14 17.14
CA LYS A 73 -61.60 0.15 18.12
C LYS A 73 -60.18 0.44 18.60
N TYR A 74 -59.30 0.82 17.68
CA TYR A 74 -57.93 1.23 17.99
C TYR A 74 -57.91 2.47 18.89
N THR A 75 -58.72 3.50 18.61
CA THR A 75 -58.82 4.70 19.45
C THR A 75 -59.27 4.34 20.88
N ASN A 76 -60.26 3.44 21.01
CA ASN A 76 -60.69 2.94 22.33
C ASN A 76 -59.58 2.17 23.05
N ALA A 77 -58.82 1.34 22.33
CA ALA A 77 -57.69 0.61 22.89
C ALA A 77 -56.55 1.54 23.34
N VAL A 78 -56.18 2.54 22.54
CA VAL A 78 -55.18 3.55 22.90
C VAL A 78 -55.64 4.33 24.13
N THR A 79 -56.92 4.73 24.20
CA THR A 79 -57.50 5.41 25.37
C THR A 79 -57.38 4.54 26.63
N PHE A 80 -57.67 3.25 26.53
CA PHE A 80 -57.51 2.31 27.64
C PHE A 80 -56.04 2.18 28.10
N ILE A 81 -55.10 2.14 27.15
CA ILE A 81 -53.67 2.00 27.41
C ILE A 81 -53.10 3.26 28.06
N THR A 82 -53.43 4.44 27.55
CA THR A 82 -52.90 5.72 28.04
C THR A 82 -53.39 6.04 29.46
N HIS A 83 -54.64 5.71 29.80
CA HIS A 83 -55.16 5.87 31.16
C HIS A 83 -54.60 4.86 32.18
N ARG A 84 -54.01 3.74 31.74
CA ARG A 84 -53.41 2.70 32.60
C ARG A 84 -51.89 2.62 32.41
N SER A 85 -51.25 3.79 32.34
CA SER A 85 -49.85 3.96 31.93
C SER A 85 -48.85 3.09 32.70
N VAL A 86 -48.97 2.97 34.03
CA VAL A 86 -48.05 2.18 34.86
C VAL A 86 -48.02 0.70 34.47
N ARG A 87 -49.19 0.09 34.19
CA ARG A 87 -49.28 -1.33 33.83
C ARG A 87 -48.61 -1.62 32.50
N PHE A 88 -48.85 -0.77 31.50
CA PHE A 88 -48.25 -0.94 30.18
C PHE A 88 -46.77 -0.58 30.15
N LEU A 89 -46.30 0.30 31.04
CA LEU A 89 -44.88 0.57 31.21
C LEU A 89 -44.12 -0.62 31.84
N LEU A 90 -44.75 -1.37 32.76
CA LEU A 90 -44.19 -2.64 33.25
C LEU A 90 -44.12 -3.70 32.14
N ILE A 91 -45.14 -3.78 31.29
CA ILE A 91 -45.13 -4.68 30.12
C ILE A 91 -44.00 -4.28 29.16
N TYR A 92 -43.81 -2.99 28.91
CA TYR A 92 -42.69 -2.47 28.11
C TYR A 92 -41.33 -2.88 28.68
N LEU A 93 -41.12 -2.75 29.99
CA LEU A 93 -39.88 -3.19 30.63
C LEU A 93 -39.66 -4.71 30.48
N GLY A 94 -40.73 -5.50 30.60
CA GLY A 94 -40.69 -6.94 30.32
C GLY A 94 -40.30 -7.26 28.87
N ILE A 95 -40.86 -6.52 27.91
CA ILE A 95 -40.49 -6.64 26.49
C ILE A 95 -39.03 -6.27 26.28
N GLY A 96 -38.55 -5.20 26.91
CA GLY A 96 -37.15 -4.79 26.87
C GLY A 96 -36.20 -5.87 27.42
N ALA A 97 -36.57 -6.53 28.52
CA ALA A 97 -35.81 -7.65 29.08
C ALA A 97 -35.77 -8.88 28.15
N VAL A 98 -36.91 -9.22 27.52
CA VAL A 98 -36.97 -10.30 26.52
C VAL A 98 -36.12 -9.97 25.30
N MET A 99 -36.19 -8.72 24.81
CA MET A 99 -35.35 -8.25 23.70
C MET A 99 -33.86 -8.37 24.04
N ALA A 100 -33.44 -7.93 25.23
CA ALA A 100 -32.05 -8.07 25.66
C ALA A 100 -31.62 -9.54 25.74
N LEU A 101 -32.47 -10.42 26.28
CA LEU A 101 -32.20 -11.86 26.33
C LEU A 101 -32.05 -12.49 24.95
N LEU A 102 -32.94 -12.14 24.01
CA LEU A 102 -32.87 -12.65 22.63
C LEU A 102 -31.64 -12.10 21.90
N PHE A 103 -31.31 -10.82 22.09
CA PHE A 103 -30.12 -10.22 21.48
C PHE A 103 -28.83 -10.88 21.97
N LEU A 104 -28.74 -11.22 23.27
CA LEU A 104 -27.61 -11.94 23.85
C LEU A 104 -27.52 -13.41 23.39
N ARG A 105 -28.59 -13.99 22.84
CA ARG A 105 -28.61 -15.34 22.28
C ARG A 105 -28.40 -15.37 20.77
N LEU A 106 -28.39 -14.21 20.12
CA LEU A 106 -28.25 -14.14 18.67
C LEU A 106 -26.77 -14.44 18.32
N PRO A 107 -26.48 -15.48 17.53
CA PRO A 107 -25.11 -15.84 17.17
C PRO A 107 -24.44 -14.69 16.40
N SER A 108 -23.14 -14.44 16.58
CA SER A 108 -22.43 -13.41 15.82
C SER A 108 -21.93 -13.95 14.47
N GLY A 109 -21.85 -13.07 13.48
CA GLY A 109 -21.23 -13.40 12.20
C GLY A 109 -20.69 -12.14 11.54
N PHE A 110 -19.90 -12.30 10.49
CA PHE A 110 -19.42 -11.15 9.70
C PHE A 110 -20.23 -10.96 8.42
N LEU A 111 -20.21 -11.96 7.53
CA LEU A 111 -20.95 -12.01 6.28
C LEU A 111 -21.62 -13.39 6.14
N PRO A 112 -22.83 -13.46 5.58
CA PRO A 112 -23.49 -14.72 5.33
C PRO A 112 -22.79 -15.46 4.17
N ASP A 113 -22.80 -16.79 4.24
CA ASP A 113 -22.32 -17.62 3.14
C ASP A 113 -23.20 -17.46 1.90
N GLU A 114 -22.58 -17.54 0.72
CA GLU A 114 -23.25 -17.32 -0.56
C GLU A 114 -22.99 -18.46 -1.55
N ASP A 115 -24.04 -18.85 -2.29
CA ASP A 115 -23.88 -19.71 -3.46
C ASP A 115 -23.44 -18.85 -4.65
N GLN A 116 -22.13 -18.68 -4.81
CA GLN A 116 -21.53 -17.92 -5.92
C GLN A 116 -21.49 -18.68 -7.25
N GLY A 117 -22.06 -19.89 -7.32
CA GLY A 117 -21.99 -20.73 -8.52
C GLY A 117 -20.62 -21.38 -8.75
N VAL A 118 -19.70 -21.27 -7.78
CA VAL A 118 -18.38 -21.91 -7.80
C VAL A 118 -18.09 -22.56 -6.46
N MET A 119 -17.33 -23.64 -6.48
CA MET A 119 -16.74 -24.24 -5.29
C MET A 119 -15.32 -24.71 -5.61
N MET A 120 -14.53 -24.95 -4.58
CA MET A 120 -13.15 -25.40 -4.73
C MET A 120 -12.98 -26.72 -4.01
N SER A 121 -12.10 -27.57 -4.55
CA SER A 121 -11.65 -28.79 -3.89
C SER A 121 -10.13 -28.80 -3.84
N MET A 122 -9.56 -28.96 -2.65
CA MET A 122 -8.14 -29.11 -2.45
C MET A 122 -7.80 -30.58 -2.23
N VAL A 123 -6.76 -31.06 -2.88
CA VAL A 123 -6.25 -32.42 -2.77
C VAL A 123 -4.82 -32.37 -2.24
N GLN A 124 -4.54 -33.13 -1.17
CA GLN A 124 -3.22 -33.22 -0.58
C GLN A 124 -2.89 -34.67 -0.26
N LEU A 125 -1.92 -35.22 -1.01
CA LEU A 125 -1.34 -36.52 -0.76
C LEU A 125 -0.24 -36.42 0.31
N PRO A 126 0.14 -37.54 0.95
CA PRO A 126 1.29 -37.61 1.84
C PRO A 126 2.57 -37.07 1.21
N SER A 127 3.45 -36.53 2.05
CA SER A 127 4.74 -35.99 1.62
C SER A 127 5.59 -37.03 0.90
N GLY A 128 6.23 -36.61 -0.19
CA GLY A 128 7.00 -37.51 -1.07
C GLY A 128 6.21 -38.15 -2.20
N SER A 129 4.87 -38.01 -2.23
CA SER A 129 4.07 -38.44 -3.38
C SER A 129 4.45 -37.70 -4.66
N THR A 130 4.48 -38.42 -5.77
CA THR A 130 4.83 -37.87 -7.10
C THR A 130 3.64 -37.16 -7.74
N GLN A 131 3.92 -36.26 -8.69
CA GLN A 131 2.87 -35.58 -9.45
C GLN A 131 1.96 -36.56 -10.20
N GLY A 132 2.48 -37.72 -10.64
CA GLY A 132 1.69 -38.75 -11.30
C GLY A 132 0.62 -39.36 -10.38
N GLN A 133 0.97 -39.63 -9.12
CA GLN A 133 0.00 -40.11 -8.11
C GLN A 133 -1.06 -39.05 -7.80
N THR A 134 -0.64 -37.79 -7.71
CA THR A 134 -1.57 -36.67 -7.50
C THR A 134 -2.56 -36.52 -8.65
N LEU A 135 -2.11 -36.71 -9.91
CA LEU A 135 -2.99 -36.68 -11.07
C LEU A 135 -4.03 -37.81 -11.04
N GLU A 136 -3.65 -39.02 -10.64
CA GLU A 136 -4.59 -40.15 -10.52
C GLU A 136 -5.72 -39.86 -9.52
N ILE A 137 -5.39 -39.26 -8.37
CA ILE A 137 -6.39 -38.85 -7.38
C ILE A 137 -7.23 -37.67 -7.89
N LEU A 138 -6.62 -36.70 -8.59
CA LEU A 138 -7.36 -35.59 -9.19
C LEU A 138 -8.38 -36.09 -10.20
N ASP A 139 -8.01 -37.04 -11.07
CA ASP A 139 -8.90 -37.66 -12.04
C ASP A 139 -10.08 -38.36 -11.33
N GLN A 140 -9.81 -39.10 -10.23
CA GLN A 140 -10.86 -39.75 -9.44
C GLN A 140 -11.85 -38.75 -8.82
N VAL A 141 -11.36 -37.60 -8.33
CA VAL A 141 -12.20 -36.55 -7.76
C VAL A 141 -12.96 -35.79 -8.86
N GLU A 142 -12.34 -35.61 -10.02
CA GLU A 142 -12.96 -35.01 -11.21
C GLU A 142 -14.14 -35.86 -11.68
N ASP A 143 -13.95 -37.17 -11.81
CA ASP A 143 -14.98 -38.13 -12.18
C ASP A 143 -16.15 -38.12 -11.18
N TYR A 144 -15.89 -37.99 -9.88
CA TYR A 144 -16.94 -37.83 -8.89
C TYR A 144 -17.83 -36.61 -9.18
N PHE A 145 -17.23 -35.46 -9.43
CA PHE A 145 -17.99 -34.24 -9.72
C PHE A 145 -18.75 -34.31 -11.05
N LEU A 146 -18.12 -34.87 -12.09
CA LEU A 146 -18.71 -34.96 -13.42
C LEU A 146 -19.79 -36.04 -13.55
N GLU A 147 -19.67 -37.16 -12.82
CA GLU A 147 -20.62 -38.27 -12.90
C GLU A 147 -21.67 -38.25 -11.78
N LYS A 148 -21.25 -38.14 -10.51
CA LYS A 148 -22.17 -38.22 -9.36
C LYS A 148 -22.91 -36.92 -9.10
N GLU A 149 -22.28 -35.78 -9.38
CA GLU A 149 -22.88 -34.44 -9.23
C GLU A 149 -23.19 -33.78 -10.59
N GLN A 150 -23.35 -34.57 -11.66
CA GLN A 150 -23.63 -34.10 -13.03
C GLN A 150 -24.85 -33.17 -13.12
N LYS A 151 -25.83 -33.33 -12.22
CA LYS A 151 -27.00 -32.45 -12.13
C LYS A 151 -26.58 -31.00 -11.84
N ASN A 152 -25.61 -30.82 -10.95
CA ASN A 152 -25.23 -29.53 -10.36
C ASN A 152 -23.93 -28.93 -10.92
N VAL A 153 -22.99 -29.77 -11.36
CA VAL A 153 -21.67 -29.34 -11.85
C VAL A 153 -21.73 -29.07 -13.35
N GLN A 154 -21.15 -27.93 -13.77
CA GLN A 154 -21.02 -27.54 -15.17
C GLN A 154 -19.64 -27.92 -15.72
N SER A 155 -18.58 -27.65 -14.96
CA SER A 155 -17.21 -27.97 -15.34
C SER A 155 -16.30 -28.10 -14.12
N VAL A 156 -15.20 -28.81 -14.30
CA VAL A 156 -14.14 -28.97 -13.30
C VAL A 156 -12.83 -28.58 -13.96
N PHE A 157 -12.03 -27.75 -13.29
CA PHE A 157 -10.70 -27.34 -13.73
C PHE A 157 -9.67 -27.80 -12.70
N SER A 158 -8.97 -28.88 -13.03
CA SER A 158 -8.01 -29.59 -12.17
C SER A 158 -6.60 -29.05 -12.39
N VAL A 159 -5.90 -28.72 -11.31
CA VAL A 159 -4.52 -28.21 -11.33
C VAL A 159 -3.65 -29.07 -10.42
N ALA A 160 -2.73 -29.83 -11.01
CA ALA A 160 -1.71 -30.58 -10.27
C ALA A 160 -0.49 -29.70 -9.99
N GLY A 161 0.06 -29.78 -8.78
CA GLY A 161 1.27 -29.05 -8.39
C GLY A 161 1.02 -27.74 -7.63
N PHE A 162 -0.25 -27.36 -7.45
CA PHE A 162 -0.64 -26.08 -6.84
C PHE A 162 -1.89 -26.24 -5.97
N SER A 163 -1.87 -25.59 -4.81
CA SER A 163 -3.04 -25.30 -3.97
C SER A 163 -2.82 -24.00 -3.18
N PHE A 164 -3.85 -23.50 -2.50
CA PHE A 164 -3.69 -22.33 -1.61
C PHE A 164 -2.79 -22.61 -0.40
N ALA A 165 -2.58 -23.88 -0.04
CA ALA A 165 -1.65 -24.31 1.00
C ALA A 165 -0.19 -24.38 0.53
N GLY A 166 0.07 -24.24 -0.78
CA GLY A 166 1.42 -24.20 -1.33
C GLY A 166 1.56 -24.87 -2.69
N SER A 167 2.79 -24.85 -3.20
CA SER A 167 3.18 -25.55 -4.43
C SER A 167 3.97 -26.80 -4.10
N GLY A 168 3.60 -27.94 -4.66
CA GLY A 168 4.26 -29.21 -4.42
C GLY A 168 3.71 -30.34 -5.28
N ALA A 169 4.52 -31.34 -5.58
CA ALA A 169 4.11 -32.47 -6.42
C ALA A 169 2.96 -33.29 -5.82
N ASN A 170 2.83 -33.30 -4.50
CA ASN A 170 1.81 -34.02 -3.72
C ASN A 170 0.53 -33.21 -3.47
N THR A 171 0.38 -32.01 -4.05
CA THR A 171 -0.82 -31.19 -3.87
C THR A 171 -1.48 -30.85 -5.21
N GLY A 172 -2.80 -30.72 -5.18
CA GLY A 172 -3.59 -30.27 -6.29
C GLY A 172 -4.80 -29.47 -5.83
N MET A 173 -5.39 -28.75 -6.78
CA MET A 173 -6.56 -27.91 -6.57
C MET A 173 -7.50 -28.05 -7.74
N MET A 174 -8.79 -28.03 -7.47
CA MET A 174 -9.84 -28.15 -8.47
C MET A 174 -10.80 -26.99 -8.29
N PHE A 175 -11.05 -26.28 -9.38
CA PHE A 175 -12.06 -25.23 -9.44
C PHE A 175 -13.30 -25.81 -10.12
N VAL A 176 -14.37 -25.96 -9.34
CA VAL A 176 -15.61 -26.57 -9.79
C VAL A 176 -16.61 -25.44 -10.07
N SER A 177 -16.97 -25.28 -11.34
CA SER A 177 -18.05 -24.39 -11.73
C SER A 177 -19.36 -25.14 -11.64
N LEU A 178 -20.33 -24.58 -10.93
CA LEU A 178 -21.68 -25.11 -10.84
C LEU A 178 -22.53 -24.57 -11.99
N LYS A 179 -23.64 -25.24 -12.28
CA LYS A 179 -24.67 -24.75 -13.21
C LYS A 179 -25.38 -23.54 -12.64
N ASP A 180 -26.10 -22.83 -13.52
CA ASP A 180 -26.91 -21.68 -13.12
C ASP A 180 -27.93 -22.05 -12.03
N TRP A 181 -28.27 -21.09 -11.17
CA TRP A 181 -29.20 -21.28 -10.06
C TRP A 181 -30.60 -21.68 -10.52
N ASP A 182 -31.00 -21.30 -11.74
CA ASP A 182 -32.29 -21.70 -12.33
C ASP A 182 -32.40 -23.21 -12.57
N GLU A 183 -31.27 -23.88 -12.77
CA GLU A 183 -31.19 -25.35 -12.90
C GLU A 183 -31.03 -26.06 -11.54
N ARG A 184 -30.71 -25.30 -10.48
CA ARG A 184 -30.39 -25.78 -9.11
C ARG A 184 -31.34 -25.18 -8.07
N THR A 185 -32.62 -25.56 -8.16
CA THR A 185 -33.69 -24.96 -7.35
C THR A 185 -33.87 -25.63 -5.99
N GLU A 186 -33.54 -26.92 -5.84
CA GLU A 186 -33.77 -27.63 -4.59
C GLU A 186 -32.71 -27.24 -3.53
N PRO A 187 -33.05 -27.24 -2.22
CA PRO A 187 -32.08 -26.93 -1.16
C PRO A 187 -30.85 -27.85 -1.16
N GLN A 188 -31.00 -29.07 -1.69
CA GLN A 188 -29.92 -30.04 -1.87
C GLN A 188 -28.99 -29.76 -3.05
N ASP A 189 -29.39 -28.89 -3.98
CA ASP A 189 -28.60 -28.48 -5.15
C ASP A 189 -27.76 -27.23 -4.88
N LYS A 190 -27.82 -26.67 -3.66
CA LYS A 190 -27.02 -25.50 -3.23
C LYS A 190 -25.60 -25.89 -2.86
N VAL A 191 -24.66 -24.95 -3.01
CA VAL A 191 -23.22 -25.18 -2.81
C VAL A 191 -22.90 -25.87 -1.47
N ASN A 192 -23.46 -25.41 -0.35
CA ASN A 192 -23.19 -25.98 0.98
C ASN A 192 -23.72 -27.42 1.14
N ALA A 193 -24.76 -27.81 0.39
CA ALA A 193 -25.25 -29.18 0.36
C ALA A 193 -24.35 -30.08 -0.50
N ILE A 194 -23.88 -29.57 -1.64
CA ILE A 194 -22.94 -30.26 -2.53
C ILE A 194 -21.60 -30.49 -1.81
N VAL A 195 -21.05 -29.46 -1.17
CA VAL A 195 -19.83 -29.54 -0.35
C VAL A 195 -19.94 -30.63 0.71
N ARG A 196 -21.03 -30.67 1.48
CA ARG A 196 -21.24 -31.71 2.51
C ARG A 196 -21.28 -33.12 1.93
N ARG A 197 -21.91 -33.33 0.76
CA ARG A 197 -21.92 -34.64 0.10
C ARG A 197 -20.55 -35.01 -0.45
N ALA A 198 -19.87 -34.07 -1.11
CA ALA A 198 -18.52 -34.24 -1.62
C ALA A 198 -17.55 -34.62 -0.49
N MET A 199 -17.59 -33.91 0.63
CA MET A 199 -16.82 -34.26 1.83
C MET A 199 -17.14 -35.67 2.34
N GLY A 200 -18.42 -36.06 2.39
CA GLY A 200 -18.81 -37.42 2.76
C GLY A 200 -18.26 -38.50 1.83
N ALA A 201 -18.17 -38.22 0.52
CA ALA A 201 -17.57 -39.14 -0.45
C ALA A 201 -16.04 -39.18 -0.35
N PHE A 202 -15.39 -38.03 -0.18
CA PHE A 202 -13.94 -37.91 -0.16
C PHE A 202 -13.27 -38.53 1.05
N THR A 203 -13.98 -38.64 2.18
CA THR A 203 -13.51 -39.42 3.34
C THR A 203 -13.29 -40.91 3.04
N GLN A 204 -13.78 -41.42 1.90
CA GLN A 204 -13.58 -42.80 1.46
C GLN A 204 -12.27 -43.03 0.69
N ILE A 205 -11.51 -41.97 0.38
CA ILE A 205 -10.22 -42.04 -0.33
C ILE A 205 -9.09 -41.95 0.71
N PRO A 206 -8.53 -43.08 1.19
CA PRO A 206 -7.51 -43.07 2.24
C PRO A 206 -6.15 -42.52 1.77
N GLU A 207 -5.90 -42.47 0.46
CA GLU A 207 -4.62 -42.08 -0.13
C GLU A 207 -4.35 -40.56 -0.06
N ALA A 208 -5.39 -39.73 0.12
CA ALA A 208 -5.26 -38.27 0.10
C ALA A 208 -6.24 -37.58 1.07
N LEU A 209 -5.82 -36.46 1.63
CA LEU A 209 -6.69 -35.53 2.32
C LEU A 209 -7.34 -34.60 1.29
N ILE A 210 -8.65 -34.66 1.17
CA ILE A 210 -9.40 -33.92 0.16
C ILE A 210 -10.47 -33.08 0.86
N PHE A 211 -10.48 -31.78 0.55
CA PHE A 211 -11.39 -30.81 1.17
C PHE A 211 -12.14 -30.02 0.10
N ALA A 212 -13.46 -30.14 0.09
CA ALA A 212 -14.34 -29.25 -0.66
C ALA A 212 -14.79 -28.08 0.23
N PHE A 213 -14.78 -26.87 -0.31
CA PHE A 213 -15.28 -25.67 0.37
C PHE A 213 -15.82 -24.65 -0.62
N ALA A 214 -16.70 -23.78 -0.15
CA ALA A 214 -17.16 -22.61 -0.90
C ALA A 214 -16.26 -21.41 -0.58
N PRO A 215 -15.96 -20.53 -1.56
CA PRO A 215 -15.27 -19.29 -1.25
C PRO A 215 -16.18 -18.34 -0.46
N PRO A 216 -15.62 -17.44 0.36
CA PRO A 216 -16.41 -16.44 1.08
C PRO A 216 -17.07 -15.42 0.13
N ALA A 217 -18.10 -14.72 0.64
CA ALA A 217 -18.83 -13.70 -0.11
C ALA A 217 -17.92 -12.62 -0.75
N ILE A 218 -16.79 -12.30 -0.11
CA ILE A 218 -15.77 -11.39 -0.61
C ILE A 218 -14.42 -12.14 -0.58
N MET A 219 -13.93 -12.54 -1.75
CA MET A 219 -12.68 -13.32 -1.89
C MET A 219 -11.44 -12.58 -1.35
N GLU A 220 -11.44 -11.24 -1.33
CA GLU A 220 -10.33 -10.45 -0.79
C GLU A 220 -10.15 -10.60 0.73
N LEU A 221 -11.16 -11.13 1.45
CA LEU A 221 -11.09 -11.32 2.89
C LEU A 221 -10.54 -12.69 3.31
N GLY A 222 -10.30 -13.60 2.36
CA GLY A 222 -9.77 -14.92 2.61
C GLY A 222 -10.21 -15.95 1.57
N ASN A 223 -9.60 -17.13 1.62
CA ASN A 223 -9.89 -18.22 0.67
C ASN A 223 -10.85 -19.28 1.23
N ALA A 224 -11.13 -19.28 2.53
CA ALA A 224 -11.98 -20.26 3.19
C ALA A 224 -12.98 -19.56 4.13
N THR A 225 -14.15 -20.17 4.30
CA THR A 225 -15.21 -19.77 5.25
C THR A 225 -14.86 -20.17 6.69
N GLY A 226 -15.49 -19.50 7.67
CA GLY A 226 -15.30 -19.79 9.10
C GLY A 226 -14.31 -18.84 9.78
N PHE A 227 -13.25 -19.39 10.37
CA PHE A 227 -12.23 -18.64 11.08
C PHE A 227 -10.80 -18.93 10.56
N ASP A 228 -9.95 -17.92 10.71
CA ASP A 228 -8.56 -17.92 10.25
C ASP A 228 -7.63 -17.30 11.31
N MET A 229 -6.66 -18.10 11.77
CA MET A 229 -5.71 -17.69 12.80
C MET A 229 -4.29 -18.17 12.51
N PHE A 230 -3.32 -17.41 13.00
CA PHE A 230 -1.93 -17.82 13.11
C PHE A 230 -1.59 -18.21 14.55
N LEU A 231 -1.05 -19.41 14.72
CA LEU A 231 -0.41 -19.85 15.95
C LEU A 231 1.03 -19.33 15.94
N GLN A 232 1.36 -18.34 16.76
CA GLN A 232 2.64 -17.65 16.78
C GLN A 232 3.59 -18.18 17.86
N ASP A 233 4.87 -18.28 17.51
CA ASP A 233 5.96 -18.49 18.47
C ASP A 233 6.44 -17.14 19.03
N ARG A 234 5.97 -16.76 20.22
CA ARG A 234 6.35 -15.52 20.91
C ARG A 234 7.59 -15.65 21.77
N SER A 235 8.10 -16.88 21.98
CA SER A 235 9.26 -17.15 22.85
C SER A 235 10.45 -17.77 22.12
N SER A 236 10.36 -17.91 20.79
CA SER A 236 11.38 -18.55 19.94
C SER A 236 11.68 -20.00 20.37
N MET A 237 10.64 -20.78 20.66
CA MET A 237 10.74 -22.21 21.00
C MET A 237 11.28 -23.06 19.84
N GLY A 238 11.15 -22.59 18.60
CA GLY A 238 11.61 -23.28 17.40
C GLY A 238 10.56 -24.16 16.75
N HIS A 239 10.90 -24.67 15.56
CA HIS A 239 9.97 -25.33 14.64
C HIS A 239 9.31 -26.59 15.22
N GLU A 240 10.10 -27.49 15.80
CA GLU A 240 9.59 -28.77 16.34
C GLU A 240 8.61 -28.55 17.50
N ALA A 241 8.91 -27.61 18.40
CA ALA A 241 8.03 -27.25 19.50
C ALA A 241 6.70 -26.65 19.00
N MET A 242 6.75 -25.86 17.92
CA MET A 242 5.57 -25.31 17.27
C MET A 242 4.72 -26.38 16.57
N ILE A 243 5.33 -27.36 15.89
CA ILE A 243 4.60 -28.49 15.31
C ILE A 243 3.86 -29.27 16.41
N ASN A 244 4.52 -29.53 17.54
CA ASN A 244 3.91 -30.21 18.67
C ASN A 244 2.73 -29.42 19.25
N ALA A 245 2.90 -28.10 19.44
CA ALA A 245 1.82 -27.23 19.92
C ALA A 245 0.63 -27.18 18.94
N ARG A 246 0.90 -27.09 17.63
CA ARG A 246 -0.11 -27.16 16.56
C ARG A 246 -0.87 -28.49 16.61
N ASN A 247 -0.15 -29.62 16.68
CA ASN A 247 -0.78 -30.94 16.71
C ASN A 247 -1.60 -31.17 17.98
N GLN A 248 -1.12 -30.67 19.13
CA GLN A 248 -1.89 -30.66 20.37
C GLN A 248 -3.16 -29.84 20.22
N LEU A 249 -3.07 -28.63 19.63
CA LEU A 249 -4.23 -27.77 19.38
C LEU A 249 -5.24 -28.44 18.45
N LEU A 250 -4.79 -29.05 17.34
CA LEU A 250 -5.67 -29.78 16.42
C LEU A 250 -6.33 -31.00 17.09
N GLY A 251 -5.59 -31.72 17.93
CA GLY A 251 -6.12 -32.85 18.70
C GLY A 251 -7.20 -32.43 19.72
N MET A 252 -7.05 -31.25 20.34
CA MET A 252 -8.08 -30.67 21.21
C MET A 252 -9.25 -30.11 20.40
N ALA A 253 -8.98 -29.45 19.27
CA ALA A 253 -10.00 -28.86 18.41
C ALA A 253 -10.92 -29.94 17.80
N ALA A 254 -10.36 -31.09 17.41
CA ALA A 254 -11.12 -32.23 16.89
C ALA A 254 -12.08 -32.86 17.94
N GLN A 255 -11.84 -32.63 19.23
CA GLN A 255 -12.72 -33.10 20.33
C GLN A 255 -13.80 -32.07 20.69
N SER A 256 -13.66 -30.83 20.24
CA SER A 256 -14.62 -29.77 20.55
C SER A 256 -15.88 -29.92 19.69
N PRO A 257 -17.09 -29.96 20.29
CA PRO A 257 -18.33 -30.02 19.52
C PRO A 257 -18.68 -28.68 18.84
N LEU A 258 -17.94 -27.60 19.14
CA LEU A 258 -18.17 -26.26 18.58
C LEU A 258 -17.40 -26.01 17.28
N LEU A 259 -16.47 -26.89 16.92
CA LEU A 259 -15.55 -26.70 15.80
C LEU A 259 -15.70 -27.85 14.81
N THR A 260 -15.53 -27.54 13.52
CA THR A 260 -15.47 -28.54 12.44
C THR A 260 -14.39 -28.17 11.44
N ALA A 261 -13.89 -29.18 10.72
CA ALA A 261 -12.92 -29.00 9.64
C ALA A 261 -11.67 -28.16 10.02
N VAL A 262 -11.25 -28.19 11.30
CA VAL A 262 -10.07 -27.47 11.79
C VAL A 262 -8.81 -28.15 11.25
N ARG A 263 -7.98 -27.38 10.55
CA ARG A 263 -6.84 -27.89 9.79
C ARG A 263 -5.72 -26.85 9.71
N PRO A 264 -4.47 -27.29 9.59
CA PRO A 264 -3.38 -26.38 9.24
C PRO A 264 -3.46 -26.02 7.75
N ASN A 265 -3.13 -24.77 7.40
CA ASN A 265 -2.96 -24.37 5.99
C ASN A 265 -1.52 -24.62 5.49
N GLY A 266 -0.57 -24.85 6.41
CA GLY A 266 0.81 -25.17 6.08
C GLY A 266 1.02 -26.60 5.58
N LEU A 267 2.24 -26.87 5.13
CA LEU A 267 2.68 -28.19 4.73
C LEU A 267 3.48 -28.84 5.86
N ASP A 268 3.22 -30.13 6.11
CA ASP A 268 3.99 -30.92 7.07
C ASP A 268 5.44 -31.13 6.60
N ASP A 269 6.32 -31.43 7.55
CA ASP A 269 7.72 -31.71 7.28
C ASP A 269 7.86 -32.91 6.34
N THR A 270 8.74 -32.75 5.35
CA THR A 270 8.97 -33.74 4.31
C THR A 270 10.36 -34.36 4.42
N PRO A 271 10.54 -35.61 3.96
CA PRO A 271 11.88 -36.17 3.78
C PRO A 271 12.67 -35.33 2.78
N GLN A 272 13.84 -34.86 3.20
CA GLN A 272 14.81 -34.14 2.38
C GLN A 272 16.10 -34.96 2.32
N TYR A 273 16.72 -35.02 1.15
CA TYR A 273 18.00 -35.69 0.98
C TYR A 273 19.15 -34.69 1.17
N HIS A 274 19.85 -34.78 2.30
CA HIS A 274 20.94 -33.89 2.65
C HIS A 274 22.28 -34.47 2.17
N ILE A 275 22.94 -33.76 1.24
CA ILE A 275 24.25 -34.15 0.71
C ILE A 275 25.35 -33.44 1.50
N LYS A 276 26.18 -34.21 2.20
CA LYS A 276 27.36 -33.74 2.92
C LYS A 276 28.58 -33.85 2.00
N ILE A 277 29.20 -32.72 1.69
CA ILE A 277 30.44 -32.67 0.93
C ILE A 277 31.63 -32.66 1.89
N ASP A 278 32.51 -33.65 1.79
CA ASP A 278 33.79 -33.65 2.49
C ASP A 278 34.74 -32.69 1.78
N GLN A 279 34.81 -31.46 2.31
CA GLN A 279 35.65 -30.41 1.74
C GLN A 279 37.15 -30.74 1.79
N LEU A 280 37.61 -31.52 2.78
CA LEU A 280 39.02 -31.90 2.88
C LEU A 280 39.37 -32.89 1.77
N LYS A 281 38.51 -33.88 1.55
CA LYS A 281 38.68 -34.89 0.49
C LYS A 281 38.54 -34.28 -0.90
N ALA A 282 37.57 -33.39 -1.10
CA ALA A 282 37.42 -32.65 -2.36
C ALA A 282 38.67 -31.82 -2.68
N ARG A 283 39.23 -31.10 -1.70
CA ARG A 283 40.48 -30.32 -1.87
C ARG A 283 41.69 -31.21 -2.15
N ALA A 284 41.82 -32.34 -1.46
CA ALA A 284 42.90 -33.30 -1.67
C ALA A 284 42.89 -33.90 -3.08
N LEU A 285 41.70 -34.10 -3.65
CA LEU A 285 41.49 -34.59 -5.02
C LEU A 285 41.55 -33.47 -6.08
N GLY A 286 41.84 -32.23 -5.68
CA GLY A 286 41.94 -31.09 -6.58
C GLY A 286 40.60 -30.62 -7.16
N VAL A 287 39.47 -30.91 -6.52
CA VAL A 287 38.13 -30.50 -6.97
C VAL A 287 37.72 -29.19 -6.28
N ALA A 288 37.29 -28.19 -7.04
CA ALA A 288 36.83 -26.92 -6.48
C ALA A 288 35.37 -27.01 -5.98
N ILE A 289 35.09 -26.45 -4.80
CA ILE A 289 33.74 -26.46 -4.21
C ILE A 289 32.71 -25.77 -5.13
N ASN A 290 33.12 -24.69 -5.81
CA ASN A 290 32.25 -24.01 -6.77
C ASN A 290 31.85 -24.91 -7.95
N ASP A 291 32.75 -25.79 -8.42
CA ASP A 291 32.44 -26.72 -9.51
C ASP A 291 31.49 -27.82 -9.04
N ILE A 292 31.61 -28.27 -7.79
CA ILE A 292 30.66 -29.19 -7.14
C ILE A 292 29.27 -28.53 -7.06
N ASN A 293 29.19 -27.32 -6.51
CA ASN A 293 27.94 -26.57 -6.36
C ASN A 293 27.30 -26.26 -7.72
N ASN A 294 28.10 -25.86 -8.71
CA ASN A 294 27.61 -25.64 -10.08
C ASN A 294 27.07 -26.93 -10.69
N THR A 295 27.78 -28.05 -10.55
CA THR A 295 27.34 -29.34 -11.10
C THR A 295 26.00 -29.77 -10.48
N LEU A 296 25.88 -29.73 -9.15
CA LEU A 296 24.63 -30.06 -8.47
C LEU A 296 23.49 -29.09 -8.82
N GLY A 297 23.76 -27.79 -8.75
CA GLY A 297 22.76 -26.75 -9.04
C GLY A 297 22.25 -26.81 -10.47
N ILE A 298 23.12 -27.08 -11.45
CA ILE A 298 22.72 -27.24 -12.86
C ILE A 298 21.97 -28.55 -13.07
N ALA A 299 22.52 -29.67 -12.60
CA ALA A 299 21.94 -30.98 -12.87
C ALA A 299 20.54 -31.14 -12.24
N PHE A 300 20.37 -30.74 -10.97
CA PHE A 300 19.15 -30.99 -10.21
C PHE A 300 18.23 -29.77 -10.13
N GLY A 301 18.78 -28.56 -10.00
CA GLY A 301 18.00 -27.33 -9.79
C GLY A 301 17.50 -26.62 -11.05
N SER A 302 17.95 -27.04 -12.24
CA SER A 302 17.83 -26.30 -13.50
C SER A 302 18.53 -24.93 -13.44
N ARG A 303 19.36 -24.64 -14.44
CA ARG A 303 20.01 -23.32 -14.54
C ARG A 303 19.52 -22.59 -15.78
N TYR A 304 19.00 -21.38 -15.55
CA TYR A 304 18.83 -20.40 -16.61
C TYR A 304 20.21 -19.95 -17.12
N VAL A 305 20.47 -20.13 -18.41
CA VAL A 305 21.78 -19.80 -19.02
C VAL A 305 21.71 -18.47 -19.76
N ASN A 306 20.74 -18.33 -20.65
CA ASN A 306 20.53 -17.16 -21.49
C ASN A 306 19.15 -17.24 -22.17
N ASP A 307 18.88 -16.31 -23.08
CA ASP A 307 17.69 -16.32 -23.92
C ASP A 307 18.01 -16.68 -25.38
N PHE A 308 17.02 -17.20 -26.08
CA PHE A 308 17.04 -17.41 -27.53
C PHE A 308 15.73 -16.92 -28.16
N VAL A 309 15.75 -16.64 -29.47
CA VAL A 309 14.55 -16.19 -30.20
C VAL A 309 13.88 -17.38 -30.88
N ASP A 310 12.69 -17.76 -30.42
CA ASP A 310 11.82 -18.75 -31.06
C ASP A 310 10.63 -18.03 -31.69
N ARG A 311 10.50 -18.09 -33.02
CA ARG A 311 9.40 -17.50 -33.80
C ARG A 311 9.14 -16.01 -33.46
N GLY A 312 10.22 -15.24 -33.32
CA GLY A 312 10.16 -13.80 -33.03
C GLY A 312 9.88 -13.46 -31.56
N ARG A 313 9.80 -14.45 -30.66
CA ARG A 313 9.67 -14.23 -29.21
C ARG A 313 10.94 -14.68 -28.51
N VAL A 314 11.45 -13.82 -27.64
CA VAL A 314 12.55 -14.16 -26.73
C VAL A 314 12.02 -15.19 -25.72
N LYS A 315 12.72 -16.32 -25.59
CA LYS A 315 12.42 -17.41 -24.66
C LYS A 315 13.68 -17.77 -23.89
N GLN A 316 13.49 -18.25 -22.66
CA GLN A 316 14.57 -18.65 -21.79
C GLN A 316 15.14 -20.02 -22.20
N VAL A 317 16.45 -20.18 -22.06
CA VAL A 317 17.17 -21.45 -22.20
C VAL A 317 17.52 -21.97 -20.80
N TYR A 318 16.98 -23.12 -20.45
CA TYR A 318 17.33 -23.86 -19.24
C TYR A 318 18.20 -25.07 -19.57
N VAL A 319 19.23 -25.30 -18.76
CA VAL A 319 20.01 -26.54 -18.77
C VAL A 319 19.73 -27.29 -17.48
N GLN A 320 19.38 -28.57 -17.61
CA GLN A 320 19.09 -29.50 -16.51
C GLN A 320 19.54 -30.90 -16.90
N ALA A 321 19.82 -31.76 -15.93
CA ALA A 321 20.00 -33.18 -16.20
C ALA A 321 18.72 -33.83 -16.74
N TYR A 322 18.90 -34.77 -17.67
CA TYR A 322 17.82 -35.61 -18.18
C TYR A 322 17.23 -36.46 -17.05
N THR A 323 15.91 -36.62 -17.03
CA THR A 323 15.14 -37.17 -15.89
C THR A 323 15.75 -38.44 -15.26
N PRO A 324 16.13 -39.49 -16.01
CA PRO A 324 16.67 -40.73 -15.43
C PRO A 324 17.98 -40.60 -14.66
N PHE A 325 18.69 -39.47 -14.78
CA PHE A 325 19.96 -39.22 -14.08
C PHE A 325 19.81 -38.27 -12.88
N ARG A 326 18.58 -38.06 -12.41
CA ARG A 326 18.25 -37.15 -11.30
C ARG A 326 17.02 -37.56 -10.49
N MET A 327 16.62 -38.83 -10.50
CA MET A 327 15.43 -39.28 -9.78
C MET A 327 15.76 -39.73 -8.36
N ASN A 328 16.86 -40.47 -8.21
CA ASN A 328 17.20 -41.15 -6.99
C ASN A 328 18.49 -40.61 -6.37
N PRO A 329 18.67 -40.77 -5.05
CA PRO A 329 19.93 -40.50 -4.35
C PRO A 329 21.18 -41.08 -5.01
N GLU A 330 21.06 -42.28 -5.59
CA GLU A 330 22.16 -42.99 -6.25
C GLU A 330 22.63 -42.24 -7.51
N ASP A 331 21.71 -41.57 -8.22
CA ASP A 331 22.04 -40.84 -9.44
C ASP A 331 22.94 -39.64 -9.16
N ILE A 332 22.76 -38.98 -8.02
CA ILE A 332 23.61 -37.86 -7.54
C ILE A 332 25.07 -38.33 -7.45
N MET A 333 25.29 -39.54 -6.94
CA MET A 333 26.62 -40.09 -6.66
C MET A 333 27.41 -40.43 -7.93
N GLU A 334 26.72 -40.63 -9.04
CA GLU A 334 27.29 -40.94 -10.36
C GLU A 334 27.75 -39.68 -11.13
N TRP A 335 27.32 -38.48 -10.72
CA TRP A 335 27.78 -37.22 -11.31
C TRP A 335 29.28 -37.02 -11.07
N LYS A 336 29.97 -36.56 -12.10
CA LYS A 336 31.43 -36.37 -12.09
C LYS A 336 31.79 -34.89 -12.19
N VAL A 337 32.73 -34.46 -11.36
CA VAL A 337 33.27 -33.10 -11.35
C VAL A 337 34.73 -33.17 -11.80
N ARG A 338 35.16 -32.19 -12.60
CA ARG A 338 36.53 -32.12 -13.09
C ARG A 338 37.47 -31.61 -11.99
N ASN A 339 38.64 -32.24 -11.82
CA ASN A 339 39.69 -31.75 -10.92
C ASN A 339 40.71 -30.86 -11.65
N LYS A 340 41.64 -30.27 -10.90
CA LYS A 340 42.74 -29.43 -11.44
C LYS A 340 43.64 -30.15 -12.45
N ASP A 341 43.82 -31.46 -12.30
CA ASP A 341 44.64 -32.28 -13.18
C ASP A 341 43.91 -32.70 -14.47
N GLY A 342 42.60 -32.39 -14.57
CA GLY A 342 41.75 -32.66 -15.72
C GLY A 342 40.93 -33.95 -15.63
N ASP A 343 41.15 -34.77 -14.60
CA ASP A 343 40.44 -36.02 -14.32
C ASP A 343 39.00 -35.76 -13.88
N LEU A 344 38.12 -36.73 -14.15
CA LEU A 344 36.72 -36.72 -13.73
C LEU A 344 36.56 -37.54 -12.45
N VAL A 345 36.28 -36.86 -11.34
CA VAL A 345 36.09 -37.47 -10.02
C VAL A 345 34.59 -37.58 -9.74
N ALA A 346 34.10 -38.79 -9.51
CA ALA A 346 32.71 -39.03 -9.15
C ALA A 346 32.39 -38.48 -7.74
N MET A 347 31.18 -37.95 -7.57
CA MET A 347 30.72 -37.39 -6.30
C MET A 347 30.78 -38.39 -5.15
N ARG A 348 30.55 -39.69 -5.41
CA ARG A 348 30.66 -40.74 -4.39
C ARG A 348 32.00 -40.79 -3.65
N VAL A 349 33.06 -40.23 -4.23
CA VAL A 349 34.40 -40.26 -3.64
C VAL A 349 34.52 -39.24 -2.49
N PHE A 350 33.84 -38.10 -2.57
CA PHE A 350 33.98 -36.96 -1.65
C PHE A 350 32.65 -36.43 -1.11
N SER A 351 31.55 -37.15 -1.31
CA SER A 351 30.24 -36.80 -0.77
C SER A 351 29.54 -38.02 -0.19
N GLU A 352 28.74 -37.76 0.83
CA GLU A 352 27.85 -38.71 1.48
C GLU A 352 26.45 -38.08 1.52
N GLY A 353 25.40 -38.89 1.56
CA GLY A 353 24.05 -38.37 1.65
C GLY A 353 23.25 -39.10 2.72
N GLU A 354 22.39 -38.35 3.40
CA GLU A 354 21.51 -38.86 4.44
C GLU A 354 20.10 -38.28 4.26
N TRP A 355 19.10 -39.06 4.67
CA TRP A 355 17.74 -38.56 4.76
C TRP A 355 17.58 -37.78 6.06
N THR A 356 17.10 -36.55 5.95
CA THR A 356 16.66 -35.71 7.06
C THR A 356 15.20 -35.33 6.85
N TYR A 357 14.56 -34.82 7.90
CA TYR A 357 13.26 -34.16 7.76
C TYR A 357 13.45 -32.65 7.78
N GLY A 358 12.63 -31.94 7.02
CA GLY A 358 12.61 -30.49 7.03
C GLY A 358 11.31 -29.95 6.47
N SER A 359 10.93 -28.76 6.92
CA SER A 359 9.72 -28.11 6.44
C SER A 359 9.87 -27.69 4.97
N PRO A 360 8.92 -28.04 4.08
CA PRO A 360 8.90 -27.54 2.71
C PRO A 360 8.40 -26.08 2.64
N ARG A 361 7.72 -25.58 3.68
CA ARG A 361 7.14 -24.24 3.76
C ARG A 361 7.15 -23.75 5.21
N LEU A 362 7.99 -22.76 5.49
CA LEU A 362 7.99 -22.06 6.77
C LEU A 362 7.11 -20.81 6.70
N GLU A 363 6.23 -20.66 7.68
CA GLU A 363 5.29 -19.55 7.77
C GLU A 363 5.71 -18.54 8.82
N ARG A 364 5.42 -17.26 8.54
CA ARG A 364 5.69 -16.16 9.47
C ARG A 364 4.52 -15.19 9.47
N TYR A 365 4.18 -14.69 10.64
CA TYR A 365 3.16 -13.67 10.82
C TYR A 365 3.69 -12.56 11.73
N ASN A 366 3.54 -11.29 11.32
CA ASN A 366 4.13 -10.12 12.01
C ASN A 366 5.63 -10.27 12.33
N GLY A 367 6.40 -10.87 11.40
CA GLY A 367 7.85 -11.08 11.55
C GLY A 367 8.25 -12.27 12.44
N THR A 368 7.32 -12.89 13.16
CA THR A 368 7.56 -14.06 14.03
C THR A 368 7.24 -15.37 13.30
N SER A 369 7.86 -16.48 13.72
CA SER A 369 7.51 -17.82 13.19
C SER A 369 6.08 -18.15 13.61
N ALA A 370 5.27 -18.61 12.66
CA ALA A 370 3.87 -18.89 12.92
C ALA A 370 3.39 -20.09 12.09
N MET A 371 2.22 -20.62 12.43
CA MET A 371 1.54 -21.67 11.67
C MET A 371 0.08 -21.30 11.51
N GLU A 372 -0.39 -21.19 10.28
CA GLU A 372 -1.77 -20.85 9.94
C GLU A 372 -2.70 -22.05 10.17
N ILE A 373 -3.82 -21.79 10.84
CA ILE A 373 -4.86 -22.76 11.16
C ILE A 373 -6.20 -22.17 10.72
N LEU A 374 -6.88 -22.92 9.86
CA LEU A 374 -8.21 -22.62 9.35
C LEU A 374 -9.21 -23.58 9.99
N GLY A 375 -10.44 -23.13 10.17
CA GLY A 375 -11.51 -23.99 10.64
C GLY A 375 -12.88 -23.35 10.49
N GLU A 376 -13.91 -24.14 10.71
CA GLU A 376 -15.30 -23.70 10.60
C GLU A 376 -16.02 -23.89 11.94
N PRO A 377 -17.01 -23.03 12.25
CA PRO A 377 -17.92 -23.30 13.35
C PRO A 377 -18.74 -24.56 13.06
N ALA A 378 -19.06 -25.34 14.10
CA ALA A 378 -19.96 -26.47 13.94
C ALA A 378 -21.37 -25.99 13.47
N PRO A 379 -22.16 -26.84 12.79
CA PRO A 379 -23.48 -26.44 12.31
C PRO A 379 -24.37 -25.88 13.43
N GLY A 380 -24.81 -24.62 13.27
CA GLY A 380 -25.64 -23.91 14.25
C GLY A 380 -24.87 -23.18 15.35
N VAL A 381 -23.53 -23.10 15.26
CA VAL A 381 -22.64 -22.32 16.13
C VAL A 381 -22.18 -21.08 15.38
N SER A 382 -21.98 -19.96 16.08
CA SER A 382 -21.43 -18.75 15.46
C SER A 382 -19.93 -18.86 15.18
N THR A 383 -19.46 -18.10 14.20
CA THR A 383 -18.02 -17.90 13.97
C THR A 383 -17.34 -17.28 15.20
N GLY A 384 -17.99 -16.33 15.88
CA GLY A 384 -17.49 -15.74 17.12
C GLY A 384 -17.34 -16.74 18.28
N ASP A 385 -18.31 -17.65 18.47
CA ASP A 385 -18.20 -18.71 19.49
C ASP A 385 -17.06 -19.68 19.17
N ALA A 386 -16.88 -20.01 17.89
CA ALA A 386 -15.76 -20.84 17.44
C ALA A 386 -14.41 -20.14 17.69
N MET A 387 -14.32 -18.84 17.46
CA MET A 387 -13.13 -18.05 17.78
C MET A 387 -12.83 -18.06 19.29
N LEU A 388 -13.84 -17.85 20.13
CA LEU A 388 -13.69 -17.89 21.60
C LEU A 388 -13.25 -19.27 22.10
N GLU A 389 -13.77 -20.35 21.52
CA GLU A 389 -13.34 -21.69 21.86
C GLU A 389 -11.89 -21.92 21.44
N MET A 390 -11.46 -21.47 20.26
CA MET A 390 -10.07 -21.56 19.82
C MET A 390 -9.12 -20.77 20.74
N GLU A 391 -9.49 -19.57 21.21
CA GLU A 391 -8.68 -18.84 22.19
C GLU A 391 -8.54 -19.62 23.51
N LYS A 392 -9.63 -20.25 23.95
CA LYS A 392 -9.64 -21.10 25.14
C LYS A 392 -8.78 -22.36 24.96
N LEU A 393 -8.76 -22.97 23.77
CA LEU A 393 -7.88 -24.10 23.48
C LEU A 393 -6.41 -23.69 23.41
N VAL A 394 -6.10 -22.54 22.80
CA VAL A 394 -4.74 -22.00 22.73
C VAL A 394 -4.21 -21.65 24.13
N SER A 395 -5.06 -21.20 25.05
CA SER A 395 -4.64 -20.92 26.43
C SER A 395 -4.11 -22.14 27.21
N GLN A 396 -4.35 -23.36 26.71
CA GLN A 396 -3.87 -24.62 27.29
C GLN A 396 -2.55 -25.11 26.67
N LEU A 397 -2.01 -24.39 25.68
CA LEU A 397 -0.73 -24.71 25.04
C LEU A 397 0.47 -24.25 25.90
N PRO A 398 1.69 -24.73 25.60
CA PRO A 398 2.90 -24.31 26.30
C PRO A 398 3.06 -22.77 26.33
N ALA A 399 3.57 -22.26 27.45
CA ALA A 399 3.84 -20.84 27.60
C ALA A 399 4.81 -20.36 26.51
N GLY A 400 4.43 -19.30 25.79
CA GLY A 400 5.19 -18.78 24.65
C GLY A 400 4.50 -18.96 23.30
N VAL A 401 3.44 -19.77 23.22
CA VAL A 401 2.58 -19.87 22.04
C VAL A 401 1.44 -18.86 22.15
N GLY A 402 1.27 -18.03 21.12
CA GLY A 402 0.19 -17.05 21.01
C GLY A 402 -0.76 -17.37 19.87
N VAL A 403 -1.97 -16.81 19.94
CA VAL A 403 -2.90 -16.75 18.81
C VAL A 403 -2.95 -15.32 18.27
N GLU A 404 -2.98 -15.20 16.95
CA GLU A 404 -3.23 -13.96 16.26
C GLU A 404 -4.29 -14.19 15.18
N TRP A 405 -5.31 -13.33 15.11
CA TRP A 405 -6.40 -13.47 14.15
C TRP A 405 -6.07 -12.71 12.87
N THR A 406 -6.44 -13.27 11.72
CA THR A 406 -6.18 -12.67 10.40
C THR A 406 -7.43 -12.75 9.52
N GLY A 407 -7.36 -12.18 8.31
CA GLY A 407 -8.43 -12.28 7.31
C GLY A 407 -9.81 -11.86 7.83
N MET A 408 -10.82 -12.70 7.59
CA MET A 408 -12.19 -12.47 8.05
C MET A 408 -12.32 -12.45 9.58
N SER A 409 -11.59 -13.29 10.31
CA SER A 409 -11.65 -13.33 11.78
C SER A 409 -11.13 -12.05 12.42
N TYR A 410 -10.11 -11.44 11.82
CA TYR A 410 -9.64 -10.12 12.25
C TYR A 410 -10.71 -9.04 12.06
N GLN A 411 -11.40 -9.04 10.90
CA GLN A 411 -12.49 -8.10 10.64
C GLN A 411 -13.69 -8.33 11.57
N GLU A 412 -14.02 -9.59 11.88
CA GLU A 412 -15.08 -9.92 12.84
C GLU A 412 -14.75 -9.41 14.25
N ARG A 413 -13.50 -9.58 14.71
CA ARG A 413 -13.05 -9.08 16.01
C ARG A 413 -13.11 -7.56 16.09
N ILE A 414 -12.73 -6.84 15.04
CA ILE A 414 -12.83 -5.37 15.00
C ILE A 414 -14.30 -4.93 14.94
N SER A 415 -15.10 -5.55 14.08
CA SER A 415 -16.52 -5.22 13.88
C SER A 415 -17.32 -5.36 15.19
N SER A 416 -17.13 -6.49 15.89
CA SER A 416 -17.80 -6.75 17.17
C SER A 416 -17.44 -5.72 18.26
N GLY A 417 -16.20 -5.24 18.30
CA GLY A 417 -15.75 -4.20 19.23
C GLY A 417 -16.37 -2.82 18.99
N GLN A 418 -16.76 -2.48 17.75
CA GLN A 418 -17.24 -1.14 17.38
C GLN A 418 -18.77 -1.00 17.45
N ALA A 419 -19.54 -2.08 17.32
CA ALA A 419 -21.00 -2.04 17.22
C ALA A 419 -21.72 -1.34 18.40
N PRO A 420 -21.35 -1.54 19.68
CA PRO A 420 -22.02 -0.84 20.80
C PRO A 420 -21.83 0.68 20.76
N LEU A 421 -20.61 1.14 20.42
CA LEU A 421 -20.30 2.56 20.29
C LEU A 421 -21.08 3.18 19.12
N LEU A 422 -21.19 2.45 18.00
CA LEU A 422 -21.96 2.85 16.82
C LEU A 422 -23.43 3.10 17.17
N TYR A 423 -24.08 2.16 17.87
CA TYR A 423 -25.47 2.33 18.27
C TYR A 423 -25.66 3.45 19.28
N ALA A 424 -24.76 3.58 20.26
CA ALA A 424 -24.83 4.65 21.26
C ALA A 424 -24.72 6.04 20.61
N LEU A 425 -23.74 6.24 19.72
CA LEU A 425 -23.55 7.50 19.01
C LEU A 425 -24.72 7.79 18.05
N SER A 426 -25.23 6.78 17.34
CA SER A 426 -26.39 6.92 16.46
C SER A 426 -27.64 7.37 17.22
N ILE A 427 -27.92 6.75 18.37
CA ILE A 427 -29.05 7.13 19.21
C ILE A 427 -28.85 8.55 19.77
N LEU A 428 -27.62 8.91 20.17
CA LEU A 428 -27.29 10.25 20.64
C LEU A 428 -27.51 11.33 19.57
N ILE A 429 -27.04 11.11 18.34
CA ILE A 429 -27.23 12.07 17.25
C ILE A 429 -28.71 12.22 16.91
N VAL A 430 -29.45 11.11 16.83
CA VAL A 430 -30.91 11.15 16.64
C VAL A 430 -31.58 11.94 17.75
N PHE A 431 -31.19 11.71 19.01
CA PHE A 431 -31.70 12.43 20.16
C PHE A 431 -31.48 13.93 20.03
N LEU A 432 -30.25 14.36 19.70
CA LEU A 432 -29.88 15.76 19.55
C LEU A 432 -30.60 16.43 18.37
N CYS A 433 -30.72 15.75 17.22
CA CYS A 433 -31.46 16.26 16.08
C CYS A 433 -32.94 16.47 16.40
N LEU A 434 -33.57 15.52 17.10
CA LEU A 434 -34.96 15.66 17.53
C LEU A 434 -35.12 16.74 18.61
N ALA A 435 -34.15 16.87 19.51
CA ALA A 435 -34.16 17.91 20.53
C ALA A 435 -34.09 19.30 19.92
N ALA A 436 -33.27 19.47 18.89
CA ALA A 436 -33.17 20.70 18.11
C ALA A 436 -34.45 20.95 17.29
N LEU A 437 -34.99 19.92 16.62
CA LEU A 437 -36.19 20.04 15.78
C LEU A 437 -37.44 20.44 16.60
N TYR A 438 -37.61 19.86 17.78
CA TYR A 438 -38.78 20.10 18.63
C TYR A 438 -38.56 21.14 19.72
N GLU A 439 -37.37 21.71 19.82
CA GLU A 439 -37.00 22.63 20.90
C GLU A 439 -37.38 22.06 22.30
N SER A 440 -37.15 20.76 22.50
CA SER A 440 -37.58 20.05 23.71
C SER A 440 -36.76 18.80 23.94
N TRP A 441 -36.34 18.57 25.18
CA TRP A 441 -35.64 17.35 25.59
C TRP A 441 -36.60 16.20 25.88
N ALA A 442 -37.86 16.48 26.20
CA ALA A 442 -38.86 15.46 26.57
C ALA A 442 -39.44 14.72 25.35
N VAL A 443 -39.64 15.44 24.24
CA VAL A 443 -40.22 14.89 23.01
C VAL A 443 -39.32 13.81 22.36
N PRO A 444 -37.99 14.01 22.23
CA PRO A 444 -37.07 12.99 21.73
C PRO A 444 -37.03 11.70 22.55
N PHE A 445 -37.13 11.80 23.88
CA PHE A 445 -37.20 10.61 24.74
C PHE A 445 -38.42 9.73 24.42
N SER A 446 -39.56 10.35 24.11
CA SER A 446 -40.78 9.63 23.71
C SER A 446 -40.59 8.87 22.40
N VAL A 447 -39.79 9.43 21.48
CA VAL A 447 -39.44 8.79 20.20
C VAL A 447 -38.45 7.65 20.42
N ILE A 448 -37.38 7.83 21.20
CA ILE A 448 -36.34 6.80 21.40
C ILE A 448 -36.88 5.56 22.12
N LEU A 449 -37.85 5.70 23.01
CA LEU A 449 -38.46 4.56 23.72
C LEU A 449 -39.11 3.53 22.77
N ILE A 450 -39.37 3.87 21.50
CA ILE A 450 -39.88 2.91 20.52
C ILE A 450 -38.82 1.93 20.00
N ILE A 451 -37.54 2.30 20.06
CA ILE A 451 -36.44 1.57 19.42
C ILE A 451 -36.39 0.09 19.86
N PRO A 452 -36.45 -0.23 21.17
CA PRO A 452 -36.51 -1.61 21.64
C PRO A 452 -37.59 -2.49 21.00
N LEU A 453 -38.74 -1.92 20.63
CA LEU A 453 -39.85 -2.67 20.03
C LEU A 453 -39.53 -3.06 18.58
N GLY A 454 -38.85 -2.19 17.84
CA GLY A 454 -38.38 -2.51 16.49
C GLY A 454 -37.26 -3.56 16.53
N ILE A 455 -36.29 -3.37 17.43
CA ILE A 455 -35.17 -4.31 17.61
C ILE A 455 -35.67 -5.70 18.00
N LEU A 456 -36.63 -5.80 18.92
CA LEU A 456 -37.23 -7.09 19.30
C LEU A 456 -37.74 -7.86 18.07
N GLY A 457 -38.45 -7.17 17.17
CA GLY A 457 -38.98 -7.78 15.95
C GLY A 457 -37.90 -8.26 15.00
N ALA A 458 -36.86 -7.44 14.81
CA ALA A 458 -35.74 -7.79 13.96
C ALA A 458 -34.99 -9.01 14.50
N VAL A 459 -34.60 -8.97 15.78
CA VAL A 459 -33.90 -10.09 16.44
C VAL A 459 -34.75 -11.36 16.44
N SER A 460 -36.05 -11.25 16.75
CA SER A 460 -36.93 -12.41 16.79
C SER A 460 -37.05 -13.06 15.42
N ALA A 461 -37.17 -12.28 14.35
CA ALA A 461 -37.21 -12.82 12.98
C ALA A 461 -35.88 -13.48 12.61
N THR A 462 -34.75 -12.80 12.80
CA THR A 462 -33.42 -13.35 12.51
C THR A 462 -33.19 -14.68 13.24
N LEU A 463 -33.56 -14.76 14.52
CA LEU A 463 -33.40 -15.97 15.34
C LEU A 463 -34.36 -17.10 14.93
N LEU A 464 -35.59 -16.77 14.51
CA LEU A 464 -36.56 -17.74 13.99
C LEU A 464 -36.12 -18.36 12.65
N PHE A 465 -35.41 -17.59 11.82
CA PHE A 465 -34.90 -18.05 10.52
C PHE A 465 -33.46 -18.58 10.59
N GLY A 466 -32.85 -18.63 11.79
CA GLY A 466 -31.51 -19.19 12.00
C GLY A 466 -30.40 -18.38 11.33
N LEU A 467 -30.56 -17.06 11.27
CA LEU A 467 -29.58 -16.12 10.71
C LEU A 467 -28.72 -15.52 11.84
N ASP A 468 -27.55 -15.00 11.47
CA ASP A 468 -26.58 -14.44 12.42
C ASP A 468 -26.72 -12.91 12.58
N ASN A 469 -26.10 -12.39 13.64
CA ASN A 469 -25.87 -10.96 13.85
C ASN A 469 -24.70 -10.47 12.99
N ASP A 470 -24.90 -10.48 11.68
CA ASP A 470 -23.94 -10.04 10.68
C ASP A 470 -24.05 -8.54 10.32
N VAL A 471 -23.15 -8.03 9.47
CA VAL A 471 -23.15 -6.62 9.05
C VAL A 471 -24.46 -6.22 8.34
N TYR A 472 -25.05 -7.14 7.58
CA TYR A 472 -26.32 -6.90 6.87
C TYR A 472 -27.51 -6.77 7.83
N PHE A 473 -27.57 -7.62 8.84
CA PHE A 473 -28.53 -7.54 9.94
C PHE A 473 -28.37 -6.22 10.70
N GLN A 474 -27.14 -5.79 10.99
CA GLN A 474 -26.88 -4.52 11.67
C GLN A 474 -27.38 -3.31 10.85
N VAL A 475 -27.20 -3.33 9.53
CA VAL A 475 -27.81 -2.32 8.62
C VAL A 475 -29.34 -2.40 8.62
N GLY A 476 -29.90 -3.61 8.61
CA GLY A 476 -31.34 -3.85 8.72
C GLY A 476 -31.92 -3.31 10.03
N LEU A 477 -31.18 -3.45 11.13
CA LEU A 477 -31.51 -2.92 12.45
C LEU A 477 -31.56 -1.39 12.42
N LEU A 478 -30.54 -0.72 11.86
CA LEU A 478 -30.51 0.73 11.73
C LEU A 478 -31.68 1.26 10.88
N THR A 479 -32.02 0.55 9.81
CA THR A 479 -33.17 0.87 8.95
C THR A 479 -34.48 0.74 9.73
N THR A 480 -34.62 -0.32 10.52
CA THR A 480 -35.76 -0.56 11.41
C THR A 480 -35.90 0.53 12.48
N ILE A 481 -34.79 0.92 13.11
CA ILE A 481 -34.74 2.03 14.08
C ILE A 481 -35.23 3.32 13.42
N GLY A 482 -34.77 3.60 12.21
CA GLY A 482 -35.19 4.76 11.44
C GLY A 482 -36.68 4.75 11.11
N LEU A 483 -37.24 3.61 10.69
CA LEU A 483 -38.66 3.48 10.39
C LEU A 483 -39.52 3.61 11.64
N ALA A 484 -39.14 2.94 12.73
CA ALA A 484 -39.82 3.04 14.01
C ALA A 484 -39.83 4.49 14.52
N SER A 485 -38.71 5.19 14.38
CA SER A 485 -38.59 6.61 14.71
C SER A 485 -39.48 7.49 13.83
N LYS A 486 -39.57 7.23 12.51
CA LYS A 486 -40.47 7.95 11.60
C LYS A 486 -41.93 7.79 12.04
N ASN A 487 -42.35 6.58 12.37
CA ASN A 487 -43.71 6.31 12.84
C ASN A 487 -44.00 7.02 14.18
N ALA A 488 -43.03 7.05 15.10
CA ALA A 488 -43.13 7.76 16.36
C ALA A 488 -43.24 9.28 16.18
N ILE A 489 -42.36 9.87 15.37
CA ILE A 489 -42.37 11.30 15.01
C ILE A 489 -43.74 11.73 14.49
N MET A 490 -44.32 10.96 13.56
CA MET A 490 -45.61 11.28 12.93
C MET A 490 -46.77 11.39 13.93
N ILE A 491 -46.75 10.64 15.04
CA ILE A 491 -47.80 10.75 16.08
C ILE A 491 -47.44 11.85 17.08
N VAL A 492 -46.19 11.85 17.56
CA VAL A 492 -45.71 12.73 18.62
C VAL A 492 -45.74 14.20 18.19
N GLU A 493 -45.38 14.50 16.95
CA GLU A 493 -45.43 15.87 16.40
C GLU A 493 -46.85 16.44 16.41
N PHE A 494 -47.83 15.68 15.95
CA PHE A 494 -49.23 16.10 15.92
C PHE A 494 -49.83 16.17 17.33
N ALA A 495 -49.46 15.22 18.21
CA ALA A 495 -49.89 15.27 19.60
C ALA A 495 -49.35 16.52 20.30
N LYS A 496 -48.08 16.87 20.04
CA LYS A 496 -47.47 18.10 20.55
C LYS A 496 -48.16 19.33 19.98
N SER A 497 -48.40 19.41 18.67
CA SER A 497 -49.05 20.59 18.07
C SER A 497 -50.47 20.82 18.60
N TYR A 498 -51.25 19.76 18.82
CA TYR A 498 -52.59 19.89 19.40
C TYR A 498 -52.54 20.29 20.88
N HIS A 499 -51.56 19.78 21.63
CA HIS A 499 -51.34 20.19 23.01
C HIS A 499 -50.90 21.66 23.11
N ASP A 500 -49.97 22.08 22.25
CA ASP A 500 -49.51 23.48 22.16
C ASP A 500 -50.66 24.42 21.70
N ALA A 501 -51.63 23.89 20.95
CA ALA A 501 -52.87 24.58 20.59
C ALA A 501 -53.94 24.61 21.72
N GLY A 502 -53.67 23.98 22.87
CA GLY A 502 -54.51 24.03 24.07
C GLY A 502 -55.33 22.77 24.37
N GLU A 503 -55.19 21.68 23.59
CA GLU A 503 -55.84 20.41 23.93
C GLU A 503 -55.17 19.73 25.14
N ASP A 504 -55.97 19.01 25.94
CA ASP A 504 -55.46 18.16 27.03
C ASP A 504 -54.51 17.08 26.50
N ILE A 505 -53.46 16.73 27.26
CA ILE A 505 -52.35 15.84 26.82
C ILE A 505 -52.89 14.47 26.37
N TYR A 506 -53.86 13.92 27.11
CA TYR A 506 -54.47 12.63 26.78
C TYR A 506 -55.30 12.73 25.49
N HIS A 507 -56.13 13.77 25.38
CA HIS A 507 -56.96 14.01 24.20
C HIS A 507 -56.12 14.26 22.95
N ALA A 508 -55.10 15.10 23.05
CA ALA A 508 -54.16 15.40 21.97
C ALA A 508 -53.44 14.14 21.45
N ALA A 509 -52.98 13.27 22.36
CA ALA A 509 -52.32 12.01 22.00
C ALA A 509 -53.26 11.04 21.28
N ILE A 510 -54.51 10.90 21.77
CA ILE A 510 -55.53 10.04 21.17
C ILE A 510 -55.98 10.59 19.81
N HIS A 511 -56.14 11.91 19.70
CA HIS A 511 -56.53 12.58 18.47
C HIS A 511 -55.45 12.42 17.39
N ALA A 512 -54.18 12.68 17.73
CA ALA A 512 -53.05 12.46 16.83
C ALA A 512 -52.93 11.00 16.39
N ALA A 513 -53.07 10.04 17.32
CA ALA A 513 -53.04 8.61 17.03
C ALA A 513 -54.14 8.22 16.02
N LYS A 514 -55.36 8.77 16.16
CA LYS A 514 -56.49 8.49 15.27
C LYS A 514 -56.25 8.96 13.84
N ILE A 515 -55.80 10.20 13.65
CA ILE A 515 -55.58 10.77 12.30
C ILE A 515 -54.36 10.15 11.61
N ARG A 516 -53.37 9.66 12.37
CA ARG A 516 -52.11 9.11 11.85
C ARG A 516 -52.13 7.61 11.57
N LEU A 517 -53.12 6.88 12.09
CA LEU A 517 -53.23 5.42 11.90
C LEU A 517 -53.18 5.03 10.41
N ARG A 518 -53.95 5.72 9.56
CA ARG A 518 -54.05 5.40 8.12
C ARG A 518 -52.72 5.62 7.38
N PRO A 519 -52.04 6.79 7.46
CA PRO A 519 -50.72 6.97 6.87
C PRO A 519 -49.64 6.00 7.40
N ILE A 520 -49.66 5.68 8.69
CA ILE A 520 -48.67 4.76 9.30
C ILE A 520 -48.83 3.35 8.76
N LEU A 521 -50.07 2.83 8.71
CA LEU A 521 -50.33 1.50 8.15
C LEU A 521 -50.01 1.44 6.64
N MET A 522 -50.37 2.48 5.88
CA MET A 522 -50.08 2.54 4.45
C MET A 522 -48.58 2.46 4.16
N THR A 523 -47.78 3.27 4.85
CA THR A 523 -46.33 3.31 4.64
C THR A 523 -45.62 2.06 5.16
N SER A 524 -46.04 1.55 6.33
CA SER A 524 -45.46 0.34 6.91
C SER A 524 -45.77 -0.91 6.09
N LEU A 525 -46.99 -1.04 5.56
CA LEU A 525 -47.33 -2.16 4.66
C LEU A 525 -46.60 -2.05 3.33
N ALA A 526 -46.48 -0.86 2.75
CA ALA A 526 -45.74 -0.66 1.50
C ALA A 526 -44.26 -1.02 1.66
N PHE A 527 -43.62 -0.57 2.75
CA PHE A 527 -42.22 -0.89 3.03
C PHE A 527 -42.04 -2.37 3.39
N GLY A 528 -42.88 -2.93 4.27
CA GLY A 528 -42.85 -4.34 4.63
C GLY A 528 -42.99 -5.24 3.41
N MET A 529 -44.01 -5.02 2.57
CA MET A 529 -44.21 -5.78 1.32
C MET A 529 -43.10 -5.54 0.29
N GLY A 530 -42.48 -4.36 0.27
CA GLY A 530 -41.35 -4.05 -0.61
C GLY A 530 -40.06 -4.79 -0.23
N VAL A 531 -39.89 -5.15 1.05
CA VAL A 531 -38.71 -5.88 1.55
C VAL A 531 -38.94 -7.39 1.60
N VAL A 532 -40.19 -7.86 1.61
CA VAL A 532 -40.52 -9.30 1.55
C VAL A 532 -39.78 -10.05 0.44
N PRO A 533 -39.67 -9.55 -0.81
CA PRO A 533 -38.91 -10.24 -1.85
C PRO A 533 -37.45 -10.51 -1.49
N LEU A 534 -36.81 -9.62 -0.72
CA LEU A 534 -35.43 -9.82 -0.25
C LEU A 534 -35.37 -10.90 0.83
N ALA A 535 -36.39 -11.02 1.68
CA ALA A 535 -36.42 -11.99 2.78
C ALA A 535 -36.72 -13.44 2.34
N ILE A 536 -37.28 -13.63 1.15
CA ILE A 536 -37.61 -14.95 0.57
C ILE A 536 -36.77 -15.26 -0.68
N SER A 537 -35.72 -14.48 -0.90
CA SER A 537 -34.89 -14.59 -2.10
C SER A 537 -34.09 -15.88 -2.09
N ASN A 538 -33.90 -16.47 -3.27
CA ASN A 538 -33.13 -17.68 -3.49
C ASN A 538 -32.22 -17.49 -4.70
N GLY A 539 -31.00 -18.06 -4.66
CA GLY A 539 -30.04 -17.99 -5.75
C GLY A 539 -28.85 -17.07 -5.46
N ALA A 540 -28.34 -16.41 -6.49
CA ALA A 540 -27.16 -15.53 -6.38
C ALA A 540 -27.42 -14.35 -5.43
N GLY A 541 -26.56 -14.17 -4.43
CA GLY A 541 -26.66 -13.07 -3.47
C GLY A 541 -27.87 -13.17 -2.53
N SER A 542 -28.44 -14.37 -2.38
CA SER A 542 -29.61 -14.59 -1.52
C SER A 542 -29.26 -14.55 -0.03
N GLY A 543 -28.04 -14.90 0.37
CA GLY A 543 -27.58 -14.79 1.75
C GLY A 543 -27.68 -13.35 2.27
N ALA A 544 -27.08 -12.40 1.54
CA ALA A 544 -27.11 -10.97 1.82
C ALA A 544 -28.54 -10.39 1.79
N GLN A 545 -29.35 -10.80 0.80
CA GLN A 545 -30.74 -10.34 0.71
C GLN A 545 -31.59 -10.83 1.88
N ASN A 546 -31.47 -12.11 2.24
CA ASN A 546 -32.22 -12.72 3.33
C ASN A 546 -31.79 -12.14 4.69
N ALA A 547 -30.49 -11.90 4.90
CA ALA A 547 -29.94 -11.29 6.11
C ALA A 547 -30.50 -9.88 6.36
N VAL A 548 -30.46 -8.99 5.36
CA VAL A 548 -31.06 -7.64 5.47
C VAL A 548 -32.59 -7.73 5.56
N GLY A 549 -33.20 -8.51 4.66
CA GLY A 549 -34.64 -8.52 4.45
C GLY A 549 -35.42 -9.05 5.66
N THR A 550 -34.98 -10.17 6.22
CA THR A 550 -35.67 -10.84 7.33
C THR A 550 -35.68 -9.98 8.60
N GLY A 551 -34.53 -9.40 8.95
CA GLY A 551 -34.42 -8.51 10.11
C GLY A 551 -35.29 -7.27 9.95
N VAL A 552 -35.28 -6.65 8.76
CA VAL A 552 -36.13 -5.49 8.47
C VAL A 552 -37.60 -5.85 8.57
N VAL A 553 -38.07 -6.92 7.90
CA VAL A 553 -39.50 -7.32 7.90
C VAL A 553 -40.00 -7.58 9.33
N GLY A 554 -39.25 -8.34 10.13
CA GLY A 554 -39.58 -8.58 11.54
C GLY A 554 -39.66 -7.28 12.35
N GLY A 555 -38.71 -6.37 12.09
CA GLY A 555 -38.66 -5.04 12.64
C GLY A 555 -39.88 -4.18 12.30
N VAL A 556 -40.26 -4.11 11.02
CA VAL A 556 -41.44 -3.37 10.54
C VAL A 556 -42.71 -3.89 11.20
N ILE A 557 -42.91 -5.21 11.20
CA ILE A 557 -44.11 -5.83 11.77
C ILE A 557 -44.24 -5.41 13.24
N THR A 558 -43.18 -5.59 14.02
CA THR A 558 -43.23 -5.35 15.46
C THR A 558 -43.30 -3.86 15.78
N ALA A 559 -42.52 -3.02 15.10
CA ALA A 559 -42.53 -1.57 15.26
C ALA A 559 -43.89 -0.95 14.91
N THR A 560 -44.58 -1.48 13.89
CA THR A 560 -45.89 -0.97 13.49
C THR A 560 -47.01 -1.49 14.38
N PHE A 561 -47.06 -2.80 14.66
CA PHE A 561 -48.13 -3.37 15.49
C PHE A 561 -48.04 -2.94 16.95
N LEU A 562 -46.85 -2.93 17.54
CA LEU A 562 -46.69 -2.48 18.93
C LEU A 562 -46.58 -0.96 19.02
N GLY A 563 -45.90 -0.30 18.06
CA GLY A 563 -45.63 1.13 18.14
C GLY A 563 -46.88 1.99 18.15
N ILE A 564 -47.89 1.67 17.34
CA ILE A 564 -49.14 2.45 17.32
C ILE A 564 -49.81 2.53 18.70
N PHE A 565 -49.61 1.54 19.58
CA PHE A 565 -50.14 1.55 20.94
C PHE A 565 -49.20 2.21 21.95
N PHE A 566 -47.90 1.98 21.83
CA PHE A 566 -46.90 2.45 22.80
C PHE A 566 -46.46 3.90 22.57
N ILE A 567 -46.46 4.40 21.33
CA ILE A 567 -46.05 5.78 21.01
C ILE A 567 -46.93 6.83 21.75
N PRO A 568 -48.28 6.78 21.71
CA PRO A 568 -49.11 7.73 22.45
C PRO A 568 -48.89 7.63 23.97
N LEU A 569 -48.66 6.41 24.48
CA LEU A 569 -48.34 6.17 25.88
C LEU A 569 -47.02 6.85 26.29
N PHE A 570 -45.95 6.68 25.50
CA PHE A 570 -44.65 7.31 25.78
C PHE A 570 -44.76 8.83 25.80
N PHE A 571 -45.48 9.42 24.83
CA PHE A 571 -45.73 10.86 24.80
C PHE A 571 -46.42 11.36 26.09
N VAL A 572 -47.50 10.70 26.51
CA VAL A 572 -48.24 11.07 27.73
C VAL A 572 -47.36 10.95 28.97
N VAL A 573 -46.68 9.80 29.16
CA VAL A 573 -45.86 9.54 30.35
C VAL A 573 -44.70 10.54 30.47
N VAL A 574 -43.97 10.76 29.38
CA VAL A 574 -42.79 11.63 29.39
C VAL A 574 -43.19 13.10 29.57
N THR A 575 -44.30 13.53 28.96
CA THR A 575 -44.80 14.92 29.09
C THR A 575 -45.32 15.20 30.51
N LEU A 576 -46.03 14.25 31.12
CA LEU A 576 -46.49 14.36 32.51
C LEU A 576 -45.32 14.39 33.50
N PHE A 577 -44.28 13.57 33.28
CA PHE A 577 -43.09 13.55 34.13
C PHE A 577 -42.30 14.87 34.04
N SER A 578 -42.18 15.45 32.85
CA SER A 578 -41.56 16.77 32.63
C SER A 578 -42.31 17.89 33.37
N MET A 579 -43.65 17.90 33.31
CA MET A 579 -44.50 18.90 33.98
C MET A 579 -44.48 18.77 35.52
N ALA A 580 -44.44 17.55 36.06
CA ALA A 580 -44.38 17.31 37.50
C ALA A 580 -43.10 17.88 38.15
N LYS A 581 -41.97 17.86 37.42
CA LYS A 581 -40.69 18.42 37.88
C LYS A 581 -40.72 19.96 37.96
N ILE A 582 -41.41 20.61 37.02
CA ILE A 582 -41.63 22.07 37.01
C ILE A 582 -42.60 22.47 38.14
N HIS A 583 -43.66 21.72 38.38
CA HIS A 583 -44.63 21.98 39.45
C HIS A 583 -44.00 21.86 40.86
N ASN A 584 -43.09 20.90 41.07
CA ASN A 584 -42.34 20.77 42.33
C ASN A 584 -41.29 21.87 42.54
N GLN A 585 -40.70 22.43 41.47
CA GLN A 585 -39.80 23.59 41.56
C GLN A 585 -40.55 24.89 41.93
N ILE A 586 -41.79 25.06 41.46
CA ILE A 586 -42.60 26.26 41.75
C ILE A 586 -43.17 26.24 43.18
N ARG A 587 -43.44 25.06 43.75
CA ARG A 587 -43.92 24.92 45.15
C ARG A 587 -42.90 25.28 46.23
N GLY A 588 -41.62 25.39 45.91
CA GLY A 588 -40.56 25.82 46.83
C GLY A 588 -40.44 27.34 47.01
N LEU A 589 -41.16 28.14 46.21
CA LEU A 589 -41.13 29.60 46.28
C LEU A 589 -42.38 30.13 47.01
N ASN A 590 -42.15 30.71 48.19
CA ASN A 590 -43.16 31.31 49.06
C ASN A 590 -43.85 32.50 48.34
N PRO A 591 -45.20 32.56 48.20
CA PRO A 591 -45.85 33.61 47.43
C PRO A 591 -46.21 34.77 48.35
N ARG A 592 -45.29 35.72 48.54
CA ARG A 592 -45.66 37.06 49.00
C ARG A 592 -44.98 38.11 48.14
N GLY A 593 -45.78 38.66 47.22
CA GLY A 593 -45.51 39.91 46.54
C GLY A 593 -44.65 39.79 45.29
N LEU A 594 -45.16 39.21 44.21
CA LEU A 594 -44.70 39.53 42.85
C LEU A 594 -45.84 39.34 41.84
N ASN A 595 -45.99 40.33 40.95
CA ASN A 595 -46.99 40.34 39.88
C ASN A 595 -46.76 39.17 38.90
N PRO A 596 -47.81 38.37 38.58
CA PRO A 596 -47.68 37.20 37.72
C PRO A 596 -47.30 37.52 36.26
N VAL A 597 -47.51 38.76 35.82
CA VAL A 597 -47.22 39.20 34.44
C VAL A 597 -45.72 39.43 34.18
N MET A 598 -44.91 39.72 35.20
CA MET A 598 -43.47 39.97 35.02
C MET A 598 -42.60 38.71 35.04
N ILE A 599 -43.04 37.63 35.70
CA ILE A 599 -42.29 36.36 35.76
C ILE A 599 -42.44 35.58 34.44
N GLN A 600 -43.58 35.71 33.76
CA GLN A 600 -43.87 35.03 32.48
C GLN A 600 -43.15 35.70 31.28
N ALA A 601 -42.81 36.99 31.39
CA ALA A 601 -42.10 37.74 30.35
C ALA A 601 -40.56 37.65 30.44
N SER A 602 -39.99 37.42 31.63
CA SER A 602 -38.52 37.28 31.81
C SER A 602 -38.04 35.84 31.63
N THR A 603 -38.84 34.84 32.04
CA THR A 603 -38.52 33.42 31.82
C THR A 603 -38.66 33.00 30.35
N SER A 604 -39.55 33.62 29.57
CA SER A 604 -39.68 33.36 28.14
C SER A 604 -38.51 33.91 27.33
N ARG A 605 -37.99 35.10 27.65
CA ARG A 605 -36.82 35.69 26.98
C ARG A 605 -35.52 34.95 27.30
N ILE A 606 -35.27 34.56 28.56
CA ILE A 606 -34.05 33.80 28.91
C ILE A 606 -34.11 32.38 28.33
N ARG A 607 -35.28 31.74 28.32
CA ARG A 607 -35.49 30.43 27.69
C ARG A 607 -35.36 30.50 26.17
N SER A 608 -35.89 31.53 25.52
CA SER A 608 -35.72 31.70 24.07
C SER A 608 -34.28 32.04 23.70
N GLN A 609 -33.54 32.85 24.49
CA GLN A 609 -32.14 33.22 24.20
C GLN A 609 -31.17 32.05 24.43
N VAL A 610 -31.37 31.25 25.48
CA VAL A 610 -30.57 30.04 25.73
C VAL A 610 -30.94 28.94 24.74
N MET A 611 -32.22 28.80 24.36
CA MET A 611 -32.64 27.81 23.34
C MET A 611 -32.28 28.21 21.92
N THR A 612 -32.23 29.49 21.54
CA THR A 612 -31.71 29.93 20.21
C THR A 612 -30.19 29.76 20.12
N ASN A 613 -29.45 30.01 21.20
CA ASN A 613 -28.01 29.78 21.22
C ASN A 613 -27.66 28.28 21.24
N LEU A 614 -28.42 27.43 21.97
CA LEU A 614 -28.22 25.98 21.97
C LEU A 614 -28.79 25.27 20.74
N SER A 615 -29.87 25.75 20.14
CA SER A 615 -30.39 25.21 18.86
C SER A 615 -29.51 25.65 17.70
N GLY A 616 -28.96 26.86 17.74
CA GLY A 616 -27.90 27.33 16.85
C GLY A 616 -26.65 26.46 16.95
N VAL A 617 -26.19 26.14 18.17
CA VAL A 617 -25.05 25.23 18.41
C VAL A 617 -25.39 23.80 18.01
N ALA A 618 -26.60 23.28 18.26
CA ALA A 618 -27.01 21.93 17.87
C ALA A 618 -27.21 21.78 16.36
N LEU A 619 -27.71 22.80 15.67
CA LEU A 619 -27.81 22.85 14.22
C LEU A 619 -26.41 23.02 13.60
N SER A 620 -25.54 23.84 14.20
CA SER A 620 -24.15 23.98 13.80
C SER A 620 -23.35 22.70 14.02
N ILE A 621 -23.60 21.96 15.11
CA ILE A 621 -22.99 20.65 15.37
C ILE A 621 -23.58 19.59 14.44
N ALA A 622 -24.89 19.58 14.16
CA ALA A 622 -25.49 18.63 13.23
C ALA A 622 -25.06 18.88 11.77
N VAL A 623 -24.91 20.14 11.36
CA VAL A 623 -24.36 20.53 10.06
C VAL A 623 -22.86 20.29 10.04
N ALA A 624 -22.11 20.63 11.09
CA ALA A 624 -20.68 20.35 11.18
C ALA A 624 -20.37 18.85 11.24
N ILE A 625 -21.23 18.01 11.82
CA ILE A 625 -21.11 16.54 11.82
C ILE A 625 -21.59 15.93 10.50
N SER A 626 -22.61 16.51 9.84
CA SER A 626 -23.01 16.07 8.49
C SER A 626 -21.97 16.46 7.44
N VAL A 627 -21.26 17.58 7.64
CA VAL A 627 -20.13 17.99 6.82
C VAL A 627 -18.85 17.24 7.23
N ALA A 628 -18.60 16.99 8.52
CA ALA A 628 -17.47 16.17 8.99
C ALA A 628 -17.61 14.69 8.58
N GLY A 629 -18.83 14.17 8.51
CA GLY A 629 -19.14 12.83 8.00
C GLY A 629 -18.91 12.68 6.49
N CYS A 630 -18.89 13.78 5.74
CA CYS A 630 -18.43 13.83 4.35
C CYS A 630 -16.91 14.05 4.24
N VAL A 631 -16.22 14.37 5.33
CA VAL A 631 -14.80 14.77 5.36
C VAL A 631 -13.86 13.66 5.82
N ASN A 632 -14.35 12.64 6.54
CA ASN A 632 -13.56 11.45 6.86
C ASN A 632 -13.43 10.49 5.66
N PHE A 633 -12.89 11.02 4.56
CA PHE A 633 -12.57 10.30 3.34
C PHE A 633 -11.05 10.06 3.18
N ILE A 634 -10.28 10.04 4.28
CA ILE A 634 -8.82 9.78 4.28
C ILE A 634 -8.45 8.85 5.46
N PRO A 635 -7.69 7.76 5.23
CA PRO A 635 -7.29 6.81 6.28
C PRO A 635 -6.13 7.35 7.14
N ASP A 636 -6.28 7.30 8.46
CA ASP A 636 -5.18 7.50 9.42
C ASP A 636 -4.35 6.22 9.56
N TYR A 637 -3.06 6.32 9.25
CA TYR A 637 -2.03 5.33 9.57
C TYR A 637 -1.54 5.59 11.01
N GLU A 638 -1.64 4.61 11.90
CA GLU A 638 -1.00 4.69 13.22
C GLU A 638 0.53 4.57 13.09
N ARG A 639 1.24 5.56 13.66
CA ARG A 639 2.68 5.55 13.91
C ARG A 639 3.03 4.43 14.89
N GLY A 640 3.93 3.53 14.49
CA GLY A 640 4.69 2.73 15.44
C GLY A 640 5.51 3.65 16.35
N ALA A 641 5.31 3.53 17.66
CA ALA A 641 6.16 4.17 18.65
C ALA A 641 7.60 3.64 18.52
N LEU A 642 8.56 4.55 18.41
CA LEU A 642 9.99 4.23 18.42
C LEU A 642 10.39 3.75 19.83
N PRO A 643 11.06 2.60 19.98
CA PRO A 643 11.96 2.40 21.09
C PRO A 643 13.24 3.21 20.80
N VAL A 644 13.35 4.38 21.42
CA VAL A 644 14.66 4.97 21.69
C VAL A 644 15.13 4.33 23.00
N GLU A 645 15.87 3.25 22.89
CA GLU A 645 16.81 2.87 23.94
C GLU A 645 18.15 2.50 23.30
N GLN A 646 19.16 2.95 23.99
CA GLN A 646 20.50 3.30 23.57
C GLN A 646 21.42 2.12 23.85
N ASP A 647 22.13 1.59 22.84
CA ASP A 647 23.37 0.83 23.06
C ASP A 647 24.23 0.80 21.80
N TRP A 648 25.14 1.77 21.70
CA TRP A 648 26.39 1.59 20.99
C TRP A 648 27.53 1.89 21.97
N PRO A 649 28.51 0.99 22.17
CA PRO A 649 29.59 1.23 23.11
C PRO A 649 30.61 2.19 22.49
N VAL A 650 30.57 3.45 22.88
CA VAL A 650 31.74 4.34 22.84
C VAL A 650 31.92 4.97 24.23
N GLN A 651 33.03 4.61 24.87
CA GLN A 651 33.62 5.25 26.05
C GLN A 651 34.93 5.93 25.60
N PRO A 652 35.39 6.99 26.29
CA PRO A 652 35.17 8.37 25.85
C PRO A 652 36.49 9.14 25.68
N ASN A 653 36.48 10.31 25.04
CA ASN A 653 37.33 11.44 25.48
C ASN A 653 36.94 12.79 24.85
N ALA A 654 36.74 13.75 25.76
CA ALA A 654 36.97 15.19 25.65
C ALA A 654 36.03 16.09 24.79
N THR A 655 34.98 16.59 25.46
CA THR A 655 34.65 18.03 25.63
C THR A 655 35.11 19.04 24.55
N ASN A 656 34.18 19.56 23.76
CA ASN A 656 33.66 20.93 23.91
C ASN A 656 32.66 21.28 22.80
N SER A 657 31.52 21.80 23.23
CA SER A 657 30.49 22.47 22.44
C SER A 657 31.02 23.76 21.80
N ALA A 658 30.68 24.01 20.52
CA ALA A 658 30.03 25.25 20.06
C ALA A 658 30.08 25.45 18.53
N ASN A 659 28.90 25.77 17.99
CA ASN A 659 28.63 26.85 17.02
C ASN A 659 29.12 26.71 15.57
N TYR A 660 28.13 26.44 14.71
CA TYR A 660 28.11 26.90 13.32
C TYR A 660 27.95 28.42 13.28
N SER A 661 28.87 29.10 12.61
CA SER A 661 28.67 30.46 12.09
C SER A 661 29.20 30.54 10.67
N ILE A 662 28.27 30.81 9.76
CA ILE A 662 28.45 31.07 8.33
C ILE A 662 29.24 32.38 8.16
N TYR A 663 30.28 32.36 7.32
CA TYR A 663 30.91 33.58 6.81
C TYR A 663 30.31 33.94 5.45
N THR A 664 29.78 35.16 5.37
CA THR A 664 29.58 35.92 4.14
C THR A 664 30.83 36.72 3.75
N ALA A 665 31.15 36.66 2.46
CA ALA A 665 31.55 37.75 1.55
C ALA A 665 32.96 38.39 1.74
N THR A 666 33.70 38.84 0.72
CA THR A 666 33.44 39.71 -0.46
C THR A 666 34.72 39.71 -1.36
N ASN A 667 34.81 40.11 -2.63
CA ASN A 667 34.51 41.41 -3.27
C ASN A 667 34.69 41.33 -4.80
N ASN A 668 33.79 41.92 -5.60
CA ASN A 668 34.06 43.17 -6.34
C ASN A 668 32.81 43.67 -7.13
N THR A 669 32.41 44.92 -6.81
CA THR A 669 31.96 46.04 -7.67
C THR A 669 31.18 45.73 -8.97
N SER A 670 29.99 46.28 -9.25
CA SER A 670 29.68 47.72 -9.36
C SER A 670 28.16 48.02 -9.52
N SER A 671 27.73 49.22 -9.07
CA SER A 671 26.56 50.05 -9.49
C SER A 671 25.15 49.41 -9.39
N THR A 672 24.10 49.99 -8.80
CA THR A 672 23.70 51.39 -8.51
C THR A 672 22.45 51.35 -7.60
N SER A 673 22.37 52.22 -6.61
CA SER A 673 21.22 52.51 -5.70
C SER A 673 20.09 53.29 -6.42
N PRO A 674 18.97 53.76 -5.78
CA PRO A 674 18.54 53.78 -4.36
C PRO A 674 17.03 53.39 -4.16
N LEU A 675 16.40 53.25 -2.98
CA LEU A 675 16.06 54.26 -1.97
C LEU A 675 15.41 53.60 -0.71
N VAL A 676 16.00 53.90 0.46
CA VAL A 676 15.42 54.49 1.69
C VAL A 676 14.01 54.05 2.17
N LEU A 677 13.92 53.42 3.35
CA LEU A 677 13.41 54.06 4.60
C LEU A 677 13.46 53.12 5.82
N SER A 678 13.78 53.77 6.92
CA SER A 678 14.32 53.34 8.22
C SER A 678 13.27 53.12 9.31
N SER A 679 13.61 52.35 10.35
CA SER A 679 13.62 52.76 11.79
C SER A 679 13.80 51.51 12.69
N GLU A 680 14.95 51.34 13.34
CA GLU A 680 15.26 51.62 14.78
C GLU A 680 14.89 50.46 15.73
N ALA A 681 15.63 50.04 16.77
CA ALA A 681 16.96 50.31 17.31
C ALA A 681 17.27 49.29 18.47
N VAL A 682 18.47 48.67 18.48
CA VAL A 682 19.60 48.73 19.48
C VAL A 682 19.20 48.84 21.00
N PRO A 683 19.85 48.16 22.00
CA PRO A 683 21.31 48.29 22.27
C PRO A 683 22.15 47.19 22.98
N GLY A 684 23.43 47.11 22.54
CA GLY A 684 24.67 47.24 23.37
C GLY A 684 25.26 45.98 24.04
N ARG A 685 26.58 45.81 24.27
CA ARG A 685 27.85 46.55 23.99
C ARG A 685 29.06 45.65 24.40
N TYR A 686 30.10 45.56 23.52
CA TYR A 686 31.59 45.51 23.71
C TYR A 686 32.32 44.61 24.76
N PRO A 687 33.67 44.38 24.67
CA PRO A 687 34.64 44.43 23.55
C PRO A 687 35.55 43.16 23.45
N ALA A 688 36.43 43.08 22.44
CA ALA A 688 37.48 42.05 22.30
C ALA A 688 38.90 42.65 22.24
N THR A 689 39.87 41.94 22.82
CA THR A 689 41.32 42.24 22.81
C THR A 689 42.06 41.19 21.98
N GLN A 690 43.01 41.63 21.15
CA GLN A 690 43.87 40.79 20.30
C GLN A 690 45.05 40.18 21.09
N THR A 691 45.49 38.96 20.75
CA THR A 691 46.91 38.58 20.83
C THR A 691 47.26 37.46 19.84
N GLN A 692 48.38 37.65 19.13
CA GLN A 692 49.03 36.73 18.19
C GLN A 692 49.86 35.66 18.91
N SER A 693 50.16 34.53 18.26
CA SER A 693 51.37 33.74 18.55
C SER A 693 51.83 32.88 17.36
N GLN A 694 53.13 32.97 17.09
CA GLN A 694 53.93 32.21 16.13
C GLN A 694 54.51 30.95 16.80
N THR A 695 54.75 29.85 16.08
CA THR A 695 55.96 29.00 16.30
C THR A 695 56.32 28.18 15.05
N GLN A 696 57.63 28.10 14.79
CA GLN A 696 58.33 27.46 13.68
C GLN A 696 58.52 25.94 13.86
N THR A 697 58.69 25.16 12.78
CA THR A 697 59.55 23.96 12.76
C THR A 697 60.13 23.69 11.37
N GLN A 698 61.34 23.13 11.35
CA GLN A 698 62.41 23.18 10.36
C GLN A 698 62.24 22.31 9.10
N ALA A 699 62.92 22.76 8.03
CA ALA A 699 63.02 22.12 6.72
C ALA A 699 64.04 20.97 6.68
N ARG A 700 63.65 19.85 6.05
CA ARG A 700 64.57 18.95 5.33
C ARG A 700 64.30 19.10 3.83
N THR A 701 65.33 19.44 3.08
CA THR A 701 65.30 19.59 1.63
C THR A 701 65.33 18.22 0.95
N SER A 702 64.26 17.88 0.24
CA SER A 702 64.20 16.84 -0.80
C SER A 702 63.93 17.53 -2.14
N PRO A 703 64.36 16.94 -3.28
CA PRO A 703 64.38 17.60 -4.59
C PRO A 703 63.01 18.13 -4.98
N VAL A 704 62.98 19.26 -5.68
CA VAL A 704 61.76 19.94 -6.14
C VAL A 704 60.89 18.95 -6.91
N ALA A 705 59.90 18.38 -6.22
CA ALA A 705 58.86 17.57 -6.82
C ALA A 705 58.04 18.46 -7.76
N PRO A 706 57.58 17.96 -8.91
CA PRO A 706 56.67 18.71 -9.78
C PRO A 706 55.48 19.21 -8.94
N LYS A 707 55.08 20.47 -9.16
CA LYS A 707 53.94 21.08 -8.45
C LYS A 707 52.74 20.13 -8.51
N ALA A 708 52.32 19.65 -7.35
CA ALA A 708 51.17 18.78 -7.24
C ALA A 708 49.90 19.52 -7.63
N VAL A 709 49.02 18.81 -8.32
CA VAL A 709 47.74 19.30 -8.81
C VAL A 709 46.72 19.26 -7.67
N THR A 710 46.03 20.37 -7.39
CA THR A 710 44.93 20.43 -6.42
C THR A 710 43.61 20.04 -7.10
N VAL A 711 42.71 19.31 -6.43
CA VAL A 711 41.47 18.72 -6.99
C VAL A 711 40.51 19.72 -7.68
N GLU A 712 40.67 21.03 -7.50
CA GLU A 712 39.96 22.09 -8.26
C GLU A 712 40.44 22.27 -9.71
N GLN A 713 41.49 21.57 -10.12
CA GLN A 713 42.12 21.71 -11.43
C GLN A 713 41.48 20.80 -12.49
N ASP A 714 41.32 21.37 -13.69
CA ASP A 714 40.91 20.70 -14.93
C ASP A 714 41.56 19.31 -15.05
N TRP A 715 40.77 18.27 -15.32
CA TRP A 715 41.22 16.87 -15.45
C TRP A 715 42.37 16.73 -16.47
N ARG A 716 42.48 17.68 -17.40
CA ARG A 716 43.62 17.84 -18.33
C ARG A 716 44.98 17.94 -17.65
N LEU A 717 45.04 18.37 -16.39
CA LEU A 717 46.29 18.45 -15.61
C LEU A 717 46.73 17.08 -15.07
N PHE A 718 45.81 16.12 -14.98
CA PHE A 718 46.09 14.75 -14.54
C PHE A 718 46.54 13.84 -15.71
N VAL A 719 45.88 13.98 -16.87
CA VAL A 719 46.19 13.20 -18.08
C VAL A 719 47.02 14.05 -19.03
N GLN A 720 48.32 13.80 -19.13
CA GLN A 720 49.22 14.58 -19.99
C GLN A 720 49.24 14.13 -21.47
N ASN A 721 48.57 13.01 -21.81
CA ASN A 721 48.52 12.51 -23.18
C ASN A 721 47.48 13.30 -24.02
N PRO A 722 47.90 13.95 -25.14
CA PRO A 722 47.03 14.80 -25.94
C PRO A 722 45.92 14.02 -26.67
N LYS A 723 46.12 12.74 -27.02
CA LYS A 723 45.09 11.93 -27.66
C LYS A 723 43.98 11.58 -26.69
N ILE A 724 44.32 11.18 -25.47
CA ILE A 724 43.31 10.89 -24.43
C ILE A 724 42.51 12.14 -24.13
N GLN A 725 43.18 13.30 -24.06
CA GLN A 725 42.48 14.57 -23.89
C GLN A 725 41.47 14.83 -25.01
N GLN A 726 41.87 14.64 -26.27
CA GLN A 726 40.98 14.83 -27.42
C GLN A 726 39.81 13.83 -27.44
N VAL A 727 40.02 12.57 -27.04
CA VAL A 727 38.94 11.57 -26.94
C VAL A 727 37.95 11.92 -25.83
N VAL A 728 38.44 12.38 -24.67
CA VAL A 728 37.59 12.84 -23.56
C VAL A 728 36.82 14.11 -23.95
N GLU A 729 37.44 15.06 -24.63
CA GLU A 729 36.74 16.25 -25.16
C GLU A 729 35.66 15.85 -26.16
N LEU A 730 35.98 14.96 -27.10
CA LEU A 730 35.01 14.41 -28.05
C LEU A 730 33.84 13.73 -27.33
N ALA A 731 34.10 13.04 -26.21
CA ALA A 731 33.07 12.43 -25.38
C ALA A 731 32.21 13.48 -24.66
N LEU A 732 32.81 14.51 -24.05
CA LEU A 732 32.08 15.57 -23.37
C LEU A 732 31.14 16.34 -24.30
N ASP A 733 31.52 16.49 -25.58
CA ASP A 733 30.72 17.19 -26.58
C ASP A 733 29.57 16.33 -27.16
N ASN A 734 29.77 15.01 -27.25
CA ASN A 734 28.89 14.11 -27.99
C ASN A 734 28.11 13.10 -27.12
N ASN A 735 28.53 12.85 -25.89
CA ASN A 735 27.87 11.91 -25.01
C ASN A 735 26.45 12.36 -24.64
N ARG A 736 25.50 11.40 -24.65
CA ARG A 736 24.08 11.68 -24.44
C ARG A 736 23.73 11.90 -22.97
N ASP A 737 24.43 11.28 -22.03
CA ASP A 737 24.16 11.40 -20.60
C ASP A 737 24.50 12.81 -20.08
N VAL A 738 25.61 13.39 -20.57
CA VAL A 738 25.96 14.80 -20.28
C VAL A 738 24.92 15.76 -20.86
N ARG A 739 24.40 15.48 -22.07
CA ARG A 739 23.32 16.27 -22.68
C ARG A 739 22.02 16.16 -21.89
N ILE A 740 21.65 14.97 -21.41
CA ILE A 740 20.50 14.76 -20.55
C ILE A 740 20.68 15.53 -19.23
N ALA A 741 21.88 15.49 -18.62
CA ALA A 741 22.18 16.26 -17.42
C ALA A 741 22.01 17.77 -17.63
N LEU A 742 22.44 18.31 -18.78
CA LEU A 742 22.21 19.71 -19.16
C LEU A 742 20.71 20.03 -19.31
N LEU A 743 19.94 19.15 -19.96
CA LEU A 743 18.49 19.32 -20.13
C LEU A 743 17.76 19.24 -18.78
N ASN A 744 18.25 18.43 -17.84
CA ASN A 744 17.72 18.38 -16.48
C ASN A 744 17.96 19.69 -15.71
N ILE A 745 19.10 20.37 -15.92
CA ILE A 745 19.33 21.71 -15.39
C ILE A 745 18.31 22.70 -15.97
N GLN A 746 18.11 22.70 -17.29
CA GLN A 746 17.11 23.58 -17.92
C GLN A 746 15.70 23.31 -17.40
N ARG A 747 15.36 22.04 -17.18
CA ARG A 747 14.08 21.64 -16.58
C ARG A 747 13.95 22.15 -15.15
N ALA A 748 14.99 21.98 -14.32
CA ALA A 748 14.98 22.43 -12.94
C ALA A 748 14.96 23.96 -12.83
N GLU A 749 15.67 24.66 -13.72
CA GLU A 749 15.64 26.11 -13.86
C GLU A 749 14.23 26.60 -14.22
N ALA A 750 13.58 25.95 -15.19
CA ALA A 750 12.20 26.26 -15.56
C ALA A 750 11.21 26.00 -14.42
N LEU A 751 11.37 24.91 -13.67
CA LEU A 751 10.55 24.61 -12.49
C LEU A 751 10.75 25.63 -11.37
N PHE A 752 11.99 26.03 -11.11
CA PHE A 752 12.32 27.14 -10.22
C PHE A 752 11.68 28.45 -10.71
N GLY A 753 11.77 28.73 -12.02
CA GLY A 753 11.11 29.87 -12.66
C GLY A 753 9.60 29.88 -12.44
N ILE A 754 8.92 28.73 -12.52
CA ILE A 754 7.49 28.59 -12.24
C ILE A 754 7.19 28.92 -10.77
N GLN A 755 7.93 28.35 -9.82
CA GLN A 755 7.69 28.63 -8.39
C GLN A 755 7.99 30.08 -8.03
N ARG A 756 9.02 30.67 -8.64
CA ARG A 756 9.32 32.10 -8.50
C ARG A 756 8.23 32.98 -9.12
N ALA A 757 7.65 32.58 -10.25
CA ALA A 757 6.55 33.30 -10.90
C ALA A 757 5.28 33.31 -10.05
N ASN A 758 5.03 32.28 -9.24
CA ASN A 758 3.90 32.24 -8.30
C ASN A 758 3.94 33.35 -7.23
N ARG A 759 5.08 34.06 -7.06
CA ARG A 759 5.17 35.27 -6.20
C ARG A 759 4.59 36.52 -6.84
N LEU A 760 4.36 36.50 -8.14
CA LEU A 760 3.77 37.59 -8.91
C LEU A 760 2.30 37.27 -9.20
N PRO A 761 1.44 38.28 -9.36
CA PRO A 761 0.07 38.07 -9.81
C PRO A 761 0.06 37.53 -11.24
N ASN A 762 -0.67 36.45 -11.49
CA ASN A 762 -0.94 36.00 -12.85
C ASN A 762 -2.05 36.87 -13.46
N ILE A 763 -1.81 37.47 -14.62
CA ILE A 763 -2.77 38.30 -15.34
C ILE A 763 -3.17 37.55 -16.60
N ASP A 764 -4.43 37.14 -16.66
CA ASP A 764 -4.97 36.40 -17.80
C ASP A 764 -5.92 37.28 -18.62
N ALA A 765 -5.95 37.02 -19.93
CA ALA A 765 -6.92 37.56 -20.86
C ALA A 765 -7.88 36.44 -21.28
N THR A 766 -9.15 36.55 -20.90
CA THR A 766 -10.16 35.53 -21.17
C THR A 766 -11.29 36.11 -22.01
N ALA A 767 -11.56 35.50 -23.15
CA ALA A 767 -12.74 35.82 -23.96
C ALA A 767 -13.68 34.61 -23.96
N GLY A 768 -14.95 34.84 -23.62
CA GLY A 768 -15.93 33.77 -23.45
C GLY A 768 -17.30 34.18 -23.95
N ALA A 769 -18.05 33.20 -24.47
CA ALA A 769 -19.47 33.35 -24.77
C ALA A 769 -20.23 32.29 -23.96
N ALA A 770 -21.09 32.74 -23.04
CA ALA A 770 -21.86 31.88 -22.16
C ALA A 770 -23.35 32.07 -22.42
N ASN A 771 -24.08 30.96 -22.56
CA ASN A 771 -25.53 30.97 -22.63
C ASN A 771 -26.07 30.37 -21.33
N GLN A 772 -26.62 31.21 -20.46
CA GLN A 772 -27.18 30.79 -19.19
C GLN A 772 -28.70 30.97 -19.21
N ARG A 773 -29.43 29.86 -19.11
CA ARG A 773 -30.88 29.90 -18.89
C ARG A 773 -31.15 29.97 -17.40
N ILE A 774 -31.74 31.08 -16.95
CA ILE A 774 -32.25 31.21 -15.59
C ILE A 774 -33.72 30.77 -15.61
N PRO A 775 -34.08 29.66 -14.92
CA PRO A 775 -35.45 29.16 -14.88
C PRO A 775 -36.36 30.10 -14.08
N GLU A 776 -37.68 30.06 -14.34
CA GLU A 776 -38.69 30.96 -13.75
C GLU A 776 -38.64 31.04 -12.23
N ASN A 777 -38.34 29.91 -11.57
CA ASN A 777 -38.26 29.81 -10.12
C ASN A 777 -37.09 30.62 -9.51
N ALA A 778 -36.07 30.96 -10.31
CA ALA A 778 -34.92 31.75 -9.88
C ALA A 778 -34.97 33.21 -10.37
N ASN A 779 -35.95 33.59 -11.19
CA ASN A 779 -36.05 34.92 -11.81
C ASN A 779 -37.50 35.45 -11.84
N ASN A 780 -38.08 35.68 -10.65
CA ASN A 780 -39.38 36.34 -10.45
C ASN A 780 -40.49 35.95 -11.46
N GLY A 781 -40.57 34.66 -11.82
CA GLY A 781 -41.65 34.12 -12.66
C GLY A 781 -41.45 34.21 -14.18
N ASN A 782 -40.30 34.67 -14.68
CA ASN A 782 -39.98 34.67 -16.13
C ASN A 782 -38.69 33.89 -16.43
N SER A 783 -38.74 32.94 -17.37
CA SER A 783 -37.52 32.25 -17.82
C SER A 783 -36.76 33.16 -18.78
N THR A 784 -35.55 33.53 -18.42
CA THR A 784 -34.68 34.34 -19.29
C THR A 784 -33.49 33.50 -19.71
N ILE A 785 -33.25 33.43 -21.02
CA ILE A 785 -31.98 32.93 -21.57
C ILE A 785 -31.08 34.16 -21.69
N SER A 786 -30.18 34.32 -20.73
CA SER A 786 -29.12 35.33 -20.80
C SER A 786 -28.00 34.79 -21.67
N ARG A 787 -27.67 35.52 -22.73
CA ARG A 787 -26.44 35.29 -23.49
C ARG A 787 -25.47 36.36 -23.04
N GLN A 788 -24.25 35.97 -22.74
CA GLN A 788 -23.23 36.89 -22.26
C GLN A 788 -21.96 36.66 -23.06
N TYR A 789 -21.48 37.73 -23.69
CA TYR A 789 -20.17 37.80 -24.30
C TYR A 789 -19.28 38.60 -23.36
N SER A 790 -18.15 38.03 -22.96
CA SER A 790 -17.19 38.73 -22.12
C SER A 790 -15.78 38.69 -22.69
N VAL A 791 -15.06 39.78 -22.52
CA VAL A 791 -13.63 39.90 -22.76
C VAL A 791 -13.04 40.52 -21.50
N ASP A 792 -12.44 39.68 -20.67
CA ASP A 792 -11.95 40.04 -19.35
C ASP A 792 -10.42 40.01 -19.33
N LEU A 793 -9.83 41.03 -18.71
CA LEU A 793 -8.41 41.10 -18.37
C LEU A 793 -8.31 41.19 -16.85
N GLY A 794 -7.63 40.25 -16.22
CA GLY A 794 -7.65 40.22 -14.77
C GLY A 794 -6.64 39.33 -14.10
N ILE A 795 -6.37 39.67 -12.85
CA ILE A 795 -5.68 38.82 -11.90
C ILE A 795 -6.66 37.72 -11.49
N THR A 796 -6.46 36.50 -11.96
CA THR A 796 -7.38 35.37 -11.73
C THR A 796 -7.19 34.76 -10.34
N SER A 797 -5.95 34.63 -9.89
CA SER A 797 -5.62 34.16 -8.54
C SER A 797 -4.21 34.61 -8.13
N TYR A 798 -4.12 35.61 -7.25
CA TYR A 798 -2.86 36.01 -6.63
C TYR A 798 -2.89 35.74 -5.12
N GLU A 799 -2.12 34.77 -4.66
CA GLU A 799 -2.02 34.44 -3.23
C GLU A 799 -0.98 35.33 -2.55
N ILE A 800 -1.39 36.00 -1.46
CA ILE A 800 -0.48 36.78 -0.64
C ILE A 800 0.20 35.84 0.36
N ASP A 801 1.52 35.71 0.24
CA ASP A 801 2.31 34.76 1.04
C ASP A 801 2.63 35.28 2.46
N PHE A 802 1.61 35.34 3.34
CA PHE A 802 1.80 35.74 4.74
C PHE A 802 2.56 34.70 5.57
N TRP A 803 2.39 33.41 5.26
CA TRP A 803 2.86 32.29 6.07
C TRP A 803 4.14 31.65 5.53
N GLY A 804 4.68 32.17 4.42
CA GLY A 804 5.93 31.72 3.81
C GLY A 804 5.80 30.40 3.04
N ARG A 805 4.59 30.03 2.59
CA ARG A 805 4.34 28.80 1.83
C ARG A 805 4.98 28.88 0.45
N ILE A 806 4.74 29.97 -0.28
CA ILE A 806 5.26 30.18 -1.63
C ILE A 806 6.76 30.39 -1.59
N ALA A 807 7.27 31.14 -0.61
CA ALA A 807 8.70 31.33 -0.38
C ALA A 807 9.43 30.00 -0.05
N SER A 808 8.82 29.11 0.74
CA SER A 808 9.39 27.80 1.05
C SER A 808 9.42 26.88 -0.17
N LEU A 809 8.38 26.90 -1.02
CA LEU A 809 8.34 26.17 -2.29
C LEU A 809 9.34 26.73 -3.32
N GLU A 810 9.53 28.05 -3.36
CA GLU A 810 10.58 28.69 -4.16
C GLU A 810 11.97 28.23 -3.72
N GLN A 811 12.25 28.23 -2.41
CA GLN A 811 13.53 27.76 -1.86
C GLN A 811 13.75 26.28 -2.17
N GLN A 812 12.73 25.42 -2.00
CA GLN A 812 12.82 24.01 -2.37
C GLN A 812 13.21 23.84 -3.85
N ALA A 813 12.56 24.57 -4.75
CA ALA A 813 12.85 24.48 -6.19
C ALA A 813 14.24 25.03 -6.56
N LEU A 814 14.71 26.08 -5.87
CA LEU A 814 16.06 26.60 -6.01
C LEU A 814 17.11 25.55 -5.63
N GLU A 815 16.96 24.92 -4.47
CA GLU A 815 17.90 23.90 -4.02
C GLU A 815 17.89 22.68 -4.94
N GLN A 816 16.73 22.28 -5.47
CA GLN A 816 16.65 21.23 -6.48
C GLN A 816 17.40 21.63 -7.77
N TYR A 817 17.33 22.90 -8.19
CA TYR A 817 18.12 23.41 -9.31
C TYR A 817 19.62 23.35 -9.03
N LEU A 818 20.08 23.81 -7.86
CA LEU A 818 21.49 23.73 -7.47
C LEU A 818 21.99 22.27 -7.40
N ALA A 819 21.17 21.35 -6.88
CA ALA A 819 21.47 19.92 -6.87
C ALA A 819 21.71 19.37 -8.29
N THR A 820 20.94 19.82 -9.30
CA THR A 820 21.14 19.38 -10.69
C THR A 820 22.44 19.92 -11.32
N ILE A 821 22.92 21.09 -10.89
CA ILE A 821 24.22 21.63 -11.31
C ILE A 821 25.35 20.72 -10.80
N GLU A 822 25.31 20.34 -9.52
CA GLU A 822 26.30 19.45 -8.93
C GLU A 822 26.20 18.02 -9.50
N ALA A 823 24.98 17.52 -9.75
CA ALA A 823 24.78 16.24 -10.42
C ALA A 823 25.40 16.20 -11.83
N ARG A 824 25.31 17.28 -12.61
CA ARG A 824 25.98 17.38 -13.92
C ARG A 824 27.50 17.27 -13.77
N LYS A 825 28.11 17.94 -12.79
CA LYS A 825 29.56 17.84 -12.55
C LYS A 825 29.95 16.40 -12.20
N ASN A 826 29.14 15.69 -11.42
CA ASN A 826 29.34 14.27 -11.12
C ASN A 826 29.26 13.39 -12.38
N THR A 827 28.27 13.63 -13.26
CA THR A 827 28.15 12.93 -14.55
C THR A 827 29.37 13.17 -15.44
N GLN A 828 29.86 14.41 -15.51
CA GLN A 828 31.07 14.73 -16.27
C GLN A 828 32.30 14.01 -15.71
N LEU A 829 32.50 14.05 -14.39
CA LEU A 829 33.63 13.38 -13.74
C LEU A 829 33.60 11.85 -13.97
N SER A 830 32.41 11.24 -13.83
CA SER A 830 32.22 9.81 -14.07
C SER A 830 32.50 9.44 -15.52
N LEU A 831 32.01 10.23 -16.48
CA LEU A 831 32.26 10.01 -17.90
C LEU A 831 33.74 10.13 -18.24
N VAL A 832 34.42 11.16 -17.72
CA VAL A 832 35.87 11.34 -17.90
C VAL A 832 36.61 10.11 -17.40
N SER A 833 36.28 9.62 -16.20
CA SER A 833 36.89 8.42 -15.62
C SER A 833 36.65 7.18 -16.49
N SER A 834 35.40 6.91 -16.89
CA SER A 834 35.05 5.73 -17.70
C SER A 834 35.68 5.77 -19.10
N VAL A 835 35.81 6.94 -19.73
CA VAL A 835 36.48 7.08 -21.02
C VAL A 835 37.97 6.80 -20.90
N ILE A 836 38.63 7.31 -19.85
CA ILE A 836 40.05 7.04 -19.60
C ILE A 836 40.27 5.54 -19.36
N GLU A 837 39.45 4.91 -18.52
CA GLU A 837 39.54 3.48 -18.22
C GLU A 837 39.33 2.60 -19.45
N ALA A 838 38.31 2.91 -20.27
CA ALA A 838 38.06 2.21 -21.52
C ALA A 838 39.20 2.40 -22.53
N TYR A 839 39.81 3.59 -22.58
CA TYR A 839 40.97 3.86 -23.43
C TYR A 839 42.20 3.04 -23.00
N LEU A 840 42.47 2.98 -21.70
CA LEU A 840 43.59 2.21 -21.13
C LEU A 840 43.38 0.71 -21.32
N THR A 841 42.15 0.22 -21.15
CA THR A 841 41.79 -1.19 -21.41
C THR A 841 42.04 -1.55 -22.86
N LEU A 842 41.58 -0.70 -23.80
CA LEU A 842 41.83 -0.89 -25.22
C LEU A 842 43.34 -0.88 -25.55
N LEU A 843 44.13 0.00 -24.93
CA LEU A 843 45.59 0.01 -25.11
C LEU A 843 46.23 -1.30 -24.63
N ALA A 844 45.81 -1.81 -23.46
CA ALA A 844 46.32 -3.06 -22.90
C ALA A 844 45.95 -4.26 -23.81
N ASP A 845 44.72 -4.35 -24.29
CA ASP A 845 44.27 -5.44 -25.15
C ASP A 845 44.90 -5.38 -26.55
N GLN A 846 45.20 -4.19 -27.08
CA GLN A 846 46.01 -4.06 -28.29
C GLN A 846 47.45 -4.56 -28.09
N TYR A 847 48.03 -4.35 -26.91
CA TYR A 847 49.35 -4.89 -26.57
C TYR A 847 49.32 -6.42 -26.49
N LEU A 848 48.30 -6.99 -25.84
CA LEU A 848 48.10 -8.45 -25.77
C LEU A 848 47.87 -9.08 -27.14
N LEU A 849 47.09 -8.44 -28.02
CA LEU A 849 46.90 -8.90 -29.39
C LEU A 849 48.23 -8.94 -30.16
N GLN A 850 49.08 -7.92 -29.99
CA GLN A 850 50.39 -7.92 -30.65
C GLN A 850 51.28 -9.03 -30.12
N LEU A 851 51.35 -9.17 -28.80
CA LEU A 851 52.12 -10.24 -28.17
C LEU A 851 51.66 -11.62 -28.65
N ALA A 852 50.35 -11.83 -28.82
CA ALA A 852 49.80 -13.06 -29.35
C ALA A 852 50.21 -13.30 -30.82
N LYS A 853 50.25 -12.25 -31.66
CA LYS A 853 50.72 -12.34 -33.05
C LYS A 853 52.20 -12.69 -33.12
N ASP A 854 53.03 -12.02 -32.32
CA ASP A 854 54.46 -12.29 -32.26
C ASP A 854 54.73 -13.73 -31.77
N THR A 855 53.96 -14.17 -30.77
CA THR A 855 54.00 -15.56 -30.29
C THR A 855 53.60 -16.54 -31.39
N LEU A 856 52.55 -16.25 -32.17
CA LEU A 856 52.14 -17.10 -33.29
C LEU A 856 53.26 -17.23 -34.32
N THR A 857 53.90 -16.12 -34.71
CA THR A 857 55.05 -16.15 -35.64
C THR A 857 56.19 -17.01 -35.11
N LEU A 858 56.56 -16.85 -33.83
CA LEU A 858 57.59 -17.67 -33.20
C LEU A 858 57.23 -19.17 -33.16
N GLN A 859 55.97 -19.51 -32.88
CA GLN A 859 55.53 -20.91 -32.87
C GLN A 859 55.49 -21.50 -34.29
N GLN A 860 55.14 -20.71 -35.30
CA GLN A 860 55.20 -21.13 -36.71
C GLN A 860 56.64 -21.40 -37.17
N ASP A 861 57.58 -20.55 -36.77
CA ASP A 861 59.00 -20.76 -37.03
C ASP A 861 59.54 -22.00 -36.33
N SER A 862 59.13 -22.23 -35.08
CA SER A 862 59.46 -23.45 -34.31
C SER A 862 58.92 -24.71 -34.99
N LEU A 863 57.67 -24.69 -35.48
CA LEU A 863 57.09 -25.79 -36.24
C LEU A 863 57.88 -26.05 -37.54
N ASN A 864 58.25 -25.01 -38.28
CA ASN A 864 59.05 -25.12 -39.50
C ASN A 864 60.42 -25.75 -39.23
N LEU A 865 61.08 -25.38 -38.13
CA LEU A 865 62.36 -25.96 -37.72
C LEU A 865 62.21 -27.42 -37.28
N THR A 866 61.15 -27.75 -36.56
CA THR A 866 60.86 -29.12 -36.11
C THR A 866 60.54 -30.03 -37.30
N GLN A 867 59.81 -29.53 -38.30
CA GLN A 867 59.53 -30.25 -39.54
C GLN A 867 60.81 -30.51 -40.35
N LYS A 868 61.71 -29.53 -40.45
CA LYS A 868 63.03 -29.71 -41.08
C LYS A 868 63.88 -30.74 -40.32
N SER A 869 63.78 -30.77 -38.99
CA SER A 869 64.50 -31.72 -38.13
C SER A 869 63.95 -33.15 -38.21
N LEU A 870 62.65 -33.31 -38.46
CA LEU A 870 62.04 -34.60 -38.79
C LEU A 870 62.57 -35.12 -40.13
N ASN A 871 62.63 -34.25 -41.14
CA ASN A 871 63.12 -34.60 -42.48
C ASN A 871 64.62 -34.98 -42.50
N SER A 872 65.40 -34.52 -41.52
CA SER A 872 66.80 -34.90 -41.33
C SER A 872 67.00 -36.11 -40.38
N GLY A 873 65.92 -36.71 -39.88
CA GLY A 873 65.95 -37.89 -39.00
C GLY A 873 66.29 -37.61 -37.53
N VAL A 874 66.25 -36.35 -37.10
CA VAL A 874 66.64 -35.91 -35.74
C VAL A 874 65.44 -35.77 -34.80
N ALA A 875 64.25 -35.44 -35.33
CA ALA A 875 63.01 -35.31 -34.55
C ALA A 875 61.98 -36.40 -34.90
N THR A 876 60.97 -36.59 -34.04
CA THR A 876 59.90 -37.57 -34.22
C THR A 876 58.60 -36.94 -34.73
N GLY A 877 57.70 -37.75 -35.30
CA GLY A 877 56.36 -37.28 -35.69
C GLY A 877 55.52 -36.74 -34.53
N LEU A 878 55.79 -37.19 -33.30
CA LEU A 878 55.17 -36.68 -32.08
C LEU A 878 55.58 -35.22 -31.81
N ASP A 879 56.85 -34.87 -32.04
CA ASP A 879 57.37 -33.52 -31.84
C ASP A 879 56.71 -32.51 -32.79
N VAL A 880 56.45 -32.92 -34.03
CA VAL A 880 55.70 -32.12 -35.01
C VAL A 880 54.24 -31.93 -34.57
N ALA A 881 53.57 -32.98 -34.11
CA ALA A 881 52.17 -32.88 -33.65
C ALA A 881 52.04 -31.98 -32.40
N GLN A 882 53.00 -32.02 -31.48
CA GLN A 882 53.06 -31.11 -30.34
C GLN A 882 53.29 -29.65 -30.78
N ALA A 883 54.22 -29.41 -31.70
CA ALA A 883 54.47 -28.08 -32.26
C ALA A 883 53.24 -27.53 -33.04
N GLN A 884 52.48 -28.39 -33.71
CA GLN A 884 51.21 -27.99 -34.34
C GLN A 884 50.15 -27.58 -33.31
N THR A 885 50.09 -28.27 -32.18
CA THR A 885 49.14 -27.95 -31.09
C THR A 885 49.43 -26.59 -30.46
N THR A 886 50.72 -26.25 -30.29
CA THR A 886 51.13 -24.92 -29.79
C THR A 886 50.83 -23.80 -30.78
N VAL A 887 51.01 -24.03 -32.09
CA VAL A 887 50.59 -23.08 -33.14
C VAL A 887 49.07 -22.87 -33.13
N ALA A 888 48.28 -23.93 -33.04
CA ALA A 888 46.83 -23.83 -32.99
C ALA A 888 46.34 -23.07 -31.74
N THR A 889 47.02 -23.26 -30.60
CA THR A 889 46.73 -22.52 -29.36
C THR A 889 47.06 -21.03 -29.51
N ALA A 890 48.23 -20.68 -30.05
CA ALA A 890 48.59 -19.28 -30.32
C ALA A 890 47.64 -18.61 -31.30
N LEU A 891 47.18 -19.32 -32.34
CA LEU A 891 46.21 -18.83 -33.31
C LEU A 891 44.85 -18.53 -32.66
N LYS A 892 44.39 -19.39 -31.75
CA LYS A 892 43.18 -19.17 -30.94
C LYS A 892 43.31 -17.89 -30.08
N ASP A 893 44.47 -17.66 -29.46
CA ASP A 893 44.69 -16.47 -28.63
C ASP A 893 44.69 -15.18 -29.47
N VAL A 894 45.26 -15.20 -30.68
CA VAL A 894 45.14 -14.08 -31.64
C VAL A 894 43.67 -13.79 -31.97
N ALA A 895 42.86 -14.81 -32.24
CA ALA A 895 41.44 -14.63 -32.53
C ALA A 895 40.66 -14.05 -31.34
N ARG A 896 40.95 -14.53 -30.12
CA ARG A 896 40.34 -14.02 -28.87
C ARG A 896 40.65 -12.54 -28.66
N PHE A 897 41.92 -12.14 -28.68
CA PHE A 897 42.29 -10.73 -28.46
C PHE A 897 41.86 -9.82 -29.61
N THR A 898 41.75 -10.34 -30.84
CA THR A 898 41.15 -9.59 -31.95
C THR A 898 39.69 -9.28 -31.67
N SER A 899 38.93 -10.24 -31.14
CA SER A 899 37.55 -10.00 -30.71
C SER A 899 37.48 -8.99 -29.56
N GLN A 900 38.35 -9.11 -28.55
CA GLN A 900 38.36 -8.22 -27.39
C GLN A 900 38.61 -6.76 -27.80
N VAL A 901 39.65 -6.50 -28.61
CA VAL A 901 39.93 -5.16 -29.14
C VAL A 901 38.72 -4.55 -29.88
N ASN A 902 37.98 -5.35 -30.64
CA ASN A 902 36.77 -4.86 -31.31
C ASN A 902 35.64 -4.54 -30.31
N VAL A 903 35.50 -5.31 -29.25
CA VAL A 903 34.55 -5.04 -28.14
C VAL A 903 34.92 -3.72 -27.45
N ASP A 904 36.18 -3.51 -27.14
CA ASP A 904 36.64 -2.31 -26.44
C ASP A 904 36.50 -1.05 -27.30
N ILE A 905 36.77 -1.15 -28.62
CA ILE A 905 36.50 -0.06 -29.58
C ILE A 905 35.01 0.29 -29.59
N ASN A 906 34.13 -0.70 -29.58
CA ASN A 906 32.68 -0.47 -29.55
C ASN A 906 32.22 0.15 -28.21
N ALA A 907 32.78 -0.30 -27.08
CA ALA A 907 32.50 0.25 -25.76
C ALA A 907 32.94 1.72 -25.67
N LEU A 908 34.17 2.02 -26.10
CA LEU A 908 34.70 3.38 -26.13
C LEU A 908 33.90 4.28 -27.10
N THR A 909 33.52 3.77 -28.27
CA THR A 909 32.67 4.50 -29.24
C THR A 909 31.30 4.83 -28.64
N THR A 910 30.75 3.92 -27.82
CA THR A 910 29.46 4.14 -27.14
C THR A 910 29.56 5.22 -26.07
N LEU A 911 30.63 5.21 -25.27
CA LEU A 911 30.89 6.24 -24.26
C LEU A 911 31.13 7.62 -24.89
N VAL A 912 31.86 7.68 -26.00
CA VAL A 912 32.13 8.93 -26.74
C VAL A 912 30.85 9.45 -27.43
N GLY A 913 29.96 8.56 -27.86
CA GLY A 913 28.70 8.90 -28.53
C GLY A 913 28.83 9.15 -30.04
N THR A 914 30.04 9.11 -30.60
CA THR A 914 30.34 9.20 -32.04
C THR A 914 31.49 8.25 -32.40
N ARG A 915 31.63 7.93 -33.69
CA ARG A 915 32.77 7.13 -34.17
C ARG A 915 34.08 7.88 -33.93
N ILE A 916 35.03 7.20 -33.30
CA ILE A 916 36.34 7.76 -32.96
C ILE A 916 37.23 7.69 -34.22
N PRO A 917 37.84 8.81 -34.64
CA PRO A 917 38.86 8.83 -35.68
C PRO A 917 40.00 7.83 -35.40
N THR A 918 40.44 7.10 -36.42
CA THR A 918 41.43 6.01 -36.27
C THR A 918 42.82 6.48 -35.83
N ASP A 919 43.11 7.77 -35.96
CA ASP A 919 44.32 8.45 -35.49
C ASP A 919 44.30 8.72 -33.97
N LEU A 920 43.12 8.84 -33.36
CA LEU A 920 42.93 9.04 -31.93
C LEU A 920 42.92 7.73 -31.13
N LEU A 921 42.69 6.60 -31.80
CA LEU A 921 42.82 5.28 -31.17
C LEU A 921 44.26 5.04 -30.71
N PRO A 922 44.45 4.32 -29.59
CA PRO A 922 45.79 4.01 -29.10
C PRO A 922 46.58 3.25 -30.18
N LYS A 923 47.89 3.49 -30.23
CA LYS A 923 48.82 2.79 -31.11
C LYS A 923 49.85 2.02 -30.27
N GLN A 924 50.41 0.96 -30.85
CA GLN A 924 51.42 0.14 -30.18
C GLN A 924 52.62 0.98 -29.72
N ALA A 925 53.08 0.73 -28.49
CA ALA A 925 54.19 1.39 -27.79
C ALA A 925 53.94 2.81 -27.23
N GLU A 926 52.69 3.24 -27.10
CA GLU A 926 52.35 4.52 -26.47
C GLU A 926 52.49 4.44 -24.93
N GLN A 927 53.58 5.02 -24.37
CA GLN A 927 53.76 5.14 -22.92
C GLN A 927 52.93 6.31 -22.39
N ILE A 928 52.00 6.02 -21.47
CA ILE A 928 51.16 7.04 -20.84
C ILE A 928 51.75 7.41 -19.47
N GLN A 929 52.05 8.69 -19.27
CA GLN A 929 52.49 9.24 -17.99
C GLN A 929 51.34 10.02 -17.34
N PHE A 930 51.00 9.65 -16.11
CA PHE A 930 50.03 10.36 -15.28
C PHE A 930 50.75 11.28 -14.29
N ALA A 931 50.15 12.43 -13.98
CA ALA A 931 50.68 13.32 -12.96
C ALA A 931 50.54 12.69 -11.56
N PRO A 932 51.54 12.84 -10.65
CA PRO A 932 51.43 12.33 -9.29
C PRO A 932 50.34 13.09 -8.51
N ILE A 933 49.43 12.35 -7.87
CA ILE A 933 48.34 12.90 -7.04
C ILE A 933 48.86 13.18 -5.63
N GLN A 934 48.54 14.34 -5.05
CA GLN A 934 48.78 14.60 -3.64
C GLN A 934 47.72 13.89 -2.78
N VAL A 935 48.16 13.04 -1.86
CA VAL A 935 47.28 12.36 -0.89
C VAL A 935 46.78 13.40 0.13
N GLY A 936 45.55 13.88 -0.06
CA GLY A 936 44.86 14.75 0.90
C GLY A 936 44.31 13.97 2.09
N MET A 937 44.00 14.67 3.19
CA MET A 937 43.22 14.09 4.30
C MET A 937 41.82 13.74 3.79
N PRO A 938 41.31 12.52 4.00
CA PRO A 938 40.02 12.06 3.45
C PRO A 938 38.86 13.05 3.67
N SER A 939 38.76 13.64 4.86
CA SER A 939 37.70 14.60 5.20
C SER A 939 37.69 15.87 4.34
N THR A 940 38.85 16.33 3.86
CA THR A 940 38.95 17.55 3.03
C THR A 940 38.55 17.33 1.57
N VAL A 941 38.66 16.09 1.09
CA VAL A 941 38.26 15.69 -0.26
C VAL A 941 36.74 15.54 -0.37
N LEU A 942 36.09 15.10 0.72
CA LEU A 942 34.64 14.88 0.79
C LEU A 942 33.81 16.16 0.71
N LEU A 943 34.29 17.26 1.29
CA LEU A 943 33.61 18.56 1.25
C LEU A 943 33.50 19.16 -0.16
N ARG A 944 34.15 18.54 -1.14
CA ARG A 944 34.26 19.04 -2.52
C ARG A 944 33.70 18.06 -3.55
N ARG A 945 33.11 16.95 -3.09
CA ARG A 945 32.56 15.89 -3.94
C ARG A 945 31.19 16.31 -4.52
N PRO A 946 31.03 16.42 -5.85
CA PRO A 946 29.78 16.90 -6.44
C PRO A 946 28.56 16.02 -6.15
N ASP A 947 28.76 14.71 -5.96
CA ASP A 947 27.70 13.77 -5.55
C ASP A 947 27.20 14.03 -4.12
N ILE A 948 28.10 14.39 -3.20
CA ILE A 948 27.74 14.76 -1.83
C ILE A 948 27.06 16.13 -1.79
N LEU A 949 27.59 17.12 -2.51
CA LEU A 949 27.00 18.46 -2.59
C LEU A 949 25.60 18.44 -3.23
N ALA A 950 25.37 17.59 -4.24
CA ALA A 950 24.05 17.40 -4.82
C ALA A 950 23.04 16.88 -3.79
N LEU A 951 23.44 15.91 -2.96
CA LEU A 951 22.59 15.36 -1.90
C LEU A 951 22.37 16.35 -0.75
N GLU A 952 23.36 17.19 -0.45
CA GLU A 952 23.21 18.28 0.52
C GLU A 952 22.13 19.26 0.08
N HIS A 953 22.18 19.73 -1.18
CA HIS A 953 21.12 20.57 -1.74
C HIS A 953 19.75 19.88 -1.73
N GLN A 954 19.67 18.57 -2.02
CA GLN A 954 18.42 17.82 -1.90
C GLN A 954 17.90 17.78 -0.45
N LEU A 955 18.77 17.64 0.54
CA LEU A 955 18.40 17.67 1.95
C LEU A 955 17.89 19.06 2.37
N ILE A 956 18.56 20.14 1.95
CA ILE A 956 18.12 21.52 2.21
C ILE A 956 16.75 21.76 1.55
N GLY A 957 16.56 21.30 0.32
CA GLY A 957 15.28 21.38 -0.40
C GLY A 957 14.16 20.61 0.28
N ALA A 958 14.42 19.38 0.74
CA ALA A 958 13.45 18.57 1.50
C ALA A 958 13.05 19.26 2.83
N ASN A 959 14.01 19.90 3.51
CA ASN A 959 13.73 20.68 4.72
C ASN A 959 12.90 21.94 4.42
N ALA A 960 13.14 22.62 3.30
CA ALA A 960 12.31 23.75 2.87
C ALA A 960 10.85 23.32 2.62
N ASN A 961 10.63 22.12 2.07
CA ASN A 961 9.28 21.57 1.86
C ASN A 961 8.50 21.35 3.17
N ILE A 962 9.19 21.05 4.29
CA ILE A 962 8.56 21.01 5.62
C ILE A 962 7.97 22.38 5.99
N GLY A 963 8.68 23.46 5.65
CA GLY A 963 8.19 24.84 5.82
C GLY A 963 6.90 25.09 5.04
N ALA A 964 6.86 24.65 3.78
CA ALA A 964 5.67 24.75 2.93
C ALA A 964 4.49 23.93 3.48
N ALA A 965 4.74 22.69 3.91
CA ALA A 965 3.71 21.82 4.48
C ALA A 965 3.15 22.38 5.80
N ARG A 966 3.99 22.96 6.68
CA ARG A 966 3.52 23.64 7.89
C ARG A 966 2.70 24.88 7.57
N ALA A 967 3.11 25.66 6.57
CA ALA A 967 2.40 26.86 6.16
C ALA A 967 0.99 26.55 5.59
N ALA A 968 0.78 25.35 5.03
CA ALA A 968 -0.50 24.90 4.50
C ALA A 968 -1.61 24.68 5.56
N TYR A 969 -1.27 24.65 6.85
CA TYR A 969 -2.24 24.64 7.95
C TYR A 969 -2.92 25.99 8.18
N PHE A 970 -2.34 27.07 7.66
CA PHE A 970 -2.84 28.43 7.86
C PHE A 970 -3.71 28.88 6.67
N PRO A 971 -4.63 29.85 6.88
CA PRO A 971 -5.47 30.36 5.80
C PRO A 971 -4.67 30.96 4.64
N ALA A 972 -5.05 30.62 3.42
CA ALA A 972 -4.58 31.29 2.22
C ALA A 972 -5.49 32.47 1.87
N ILE A 973 -4.90 33.61 1.54
CA ILE A 973 -5.60 34.82 1.08
C ILE A 973 -5.27 35.01 -0.39
N SER A 974 -6.26 34.83 -1.26
CA SER A 974 -6.12 35.05 -2.70
C SER A 974 -6.89 36.28 -3.14
N LEU A 975 -6.24 37.13 -3.93
CA LEU A 975 -6.84 38.30 -4.57
C LEU A 975 -7.20 37.96 -6.02
N THR A 976 -8.46 38.17 -6.38
CA THR A 976 -8.94 38.10 -7.77
C THR A 976 -9.47 39.47 -8.17
N ALA A 977 -9.00 40.00 -9.29
CA ALA A 977 -9.39 41.29 -9.81
C ALA A 977 -9.56 41.20 -11.33
N THR A 978 -10.77 41.28 -11.84
CA THR A 978 -11.07 41.22 -13.28
C THR A 978 -11.68 42.52 -13.75
N GLY A 979 -11.20 43.05 -14.87
CA GLY A 979 -11.76 44.21 -15.57
C GLY A 979 -11.93 43.86 -17.03
N GLY A 980 -13.10 44.12 -17.61
CA GLY A 980 -13.45 43.61 -18.92
C GLY A 980 -14.63 44.31 -19.56
N LEU A 981 -15.00 43.80 -20.72
CA LEU A 981 -16.21 44.18 -21.44
C LEU A 981 -17.20 43.03 -21.32
N LEU A 982 -18.45 43.33 -20.99
CA LEU A 982 -19.50 42.35 -20.75
C LEU A 982 -20.78 42.85 -21.40
N SER A 983 -21.30 42.09 -22.37
CA SER A 983 -22.49 42.48 -23.13
C SER A 983 -23.44 41.31 -23.37
N ALA A 984 -24.74 41.62 -23.45
CA ALA A 984 -25.80 40.67 -23.79
C ALA A 984 -25.89 40.36 -25.30
N SER A 985 -25.22 41.16 -26.12
CA SER A 985 -25.15 41.05 -27.59
C SER A 985 -23.69 41.17 -28.05
N ALA A 986 -23.32 40.47 -29.12
CA ALA A 986 -21.96 40.55 -29.66
C ALA A 986 -21.65 41.92 -30.27
N ASP A 987 -22.68 42.60 -30.81
CA ASP A 987 -22.55 43.88 -31.50
C ASP A 987 -22.33 45.05 -30.53
N ASP A 988 -22.84 44.98 -29.29
CA ASP A 988 -22.67 46.04 -28.27
C ASP A 988 -21.44 45.82 -27.37
N LEU A 989 -20.63 44.79 -27.62
CA LEU A 989 -19.50 44.40 -26.77
C LEU A 989 -18.39 45.46 -26.67
N PHE A 990 -18.26 46.35 -27.66
CA PHE A 990 -17.27 47.44 -27.66
C PHE A 990 -17.92 48.82 -27.48
N SER A 991 -19.16 48.87 -26.98
CA SER A 991 -19.85 50.12 -26.65
C SER A 991 -19.38 50.69 -25.30
N ASP A 992 -19.52 52.01 -25.10
CA ASP A 992 -19.07 52.70 -23.88
C ASP A 992 -19.72 52.17 -22.58
N ASP A 993 -20.85 51.46 -22.68
CA ASP A 993 -21.63 50.94 -21.53
C ASP A 993 -21.36 49.45 -21.23
N SER A 994 -20.38 48.84 -21.90
CA SER A 994 -20.01 47.43 -21.74
C SER A 994 -18.93 47.19 -20.67
N LEU A 995 -18.38 48.25 -20.05
CA LEU A 995 -17.29 48.15 -19.08
C LEU A 995 -17.77 47.50 -17.76
N SER A 996 -17.14 46.38 -17.38
CA SER A 996 -17.39 45.66 -16.14
C SER A 996 -16.08 45.48 -15.37
N TRP A 997 -16.14 45.59 -14.03
CA TRP A 997 -15.00 45.26 -13.18
C TRP A 997 -15.47 44.56 -11.91
N THR A 998 -14.65 43.68 -11.37
CA THR A 998 -14.92 42.92 -10.16
C THR A 998 -13.63 42.74 -9.39
N PHE A 999 -13.67 42.99 -8.08
CA PHE A 999 -12.57 42.73 -7.16
C PHE A 999 -13.07 41.85 -6.02
N THR A 1000 -12.51 40.65 -5.89
CA THR A 1000 -12.95 39.62 -4.94
C THR A 1000 -11.75 39.09 -4.16
N PRO A 1001 -11.50 39.56 -2.94
CA PRO A 1001 -10.60 38.89 -2.02
C PRO A 1001 -11.28 37.62 -1.49
N THR A 1002 -10.59 36.49 -1.57
CA THR A 1002 -11.08 35.20 -1.06
C THR A 1002 -10.17 34.70 0.06
N LEU A 1003 -10.77 34.34 1.19
CA LEU A 1003 -10.10 33.71 2.31
C LEU A 1003 -10.45 32.22 2.31
N VAL A 1004 -9.46 31.35 2.12
CA VAL A 1004 -9.64 29.90 2.16
C VAL A 1004 -9.08 29.36 3.48
N LEU A 1005 -9.98 28.92 4.36
CA LEU A 1005 -9.63 28.25 5.62
C LEU A 1005 -9.83 26.74 5.46
N PRO A 1006 -8.75 25.92 5.50
CA PRO A 1006 -8.86 24.48 5.45
C PRO A 1006 -9.40 23.93 6.80
N ILE A 1007 -10.71 23.97 7.00
CA ILE A 1007 -11.36 23.50 8.25
C ILE A 1007 -11.40 21.97 8.33
N PHE A 1008 -11.40 21.30 7.18
CA PHE A 1008 -11.69 19.87 7.05
C PHE A 1008 -10.55 19.08 6.38
N ARG A 1009 -9.41 19.72 6.07
CA ARG A 1009 -8.25 19.05 5.42
C ARG A 1009 -7.16 18.61 6.39
N TRP A 1010 -7.43 18.57 7.69
CA TRP A 1010 -6.42 18.32 8.71
C TRP A 1010 -5.70 16.98 8.54
N GLY A 1011 -6.41 15.90 8.19
CA GLY A 1011 -5.78 14.61 7.89
C GLY A 1011 -4.89 14.63 6.64
N GLU A 1012 -5.32 15.31 5.57
CA GLU A 1012 -4.51 15.50 4.36
C GLU A 1012 -3.24 16.31 4.67
N LEU A 1013 -3.37 17.39 5.45
CA LEU A 1013 -2.27 18.26 5.83
C LEU A 1013 -1.28 17.58 6.78
N ASP A 1014 -1.77 16.75 7.72
CA ASP A 1014 -0.91 15.95 8.61
C ASP A 1014 -0.17 14.87 7.84
N ALA A 1015 -0.84 14.18 6.92
CA ALA A 1015 -0.20 13.24 6.00
C ALA A 1015 0.84 13.94 5.11
N GLN A 1016 0.55 15.13 4.57
CA GLN A 1016 1.52 15.90 3.77
C GLN A 1016 2.73 16.35 4.59
N LEU A 1017 2.52 16.75 5.85
CA LEU A 1017 3.61 17.10 6.77
C LEU A 1017 4.46 15.88 7.13
N ASP A 1018 3.84 14.73 7.38
CA ASP A 1018 4.53 13.49 7.68
C ASP A 1018 5.29 12.95 6.45
N VAL A 1019 4.75 13.10 5.24
CA VAL A 1019 5.48 12.85 3.98
C VAL A 1019 6.70 13.78 3.89
N ALA A 1020 6.53 15.09 4.08
CA ALA A 1020 7.65 16.04 4.01
C ALA A 1020 8.75 15.77 5.06
N ARG A 1021 8.38 15.32 6.28
CA ARG A 1021 9.32 14.89 7.31
C ARG A 1021 10.04 13.60 6.92
N THR A 1022 9.32 12.64 6.37
CA THR A 1022 9.88 11.36 5.92
C THR A 1022 10.84 11.57 4.75
N ASP A 1023 10.49 12.41 3.78
CA ASP A 1023 11.36 12.79 2.66
C ASP A 1023 12.66 13.43 3.15
N GLN A 1024 12.59 14.29 4.16
CA GLN A 1024 13.77 14.88 4.78
C GLN A 1024 14.65 13.83 5.50
N GLN A 1025 14.05 12.85 6.17
CA GLN A 1025 14.80 11.72 6.75
C GLN A 1025 15.44 10.83 5.67
N ILE A 1026 14.74 10.57 4.56
CA ILE A 1026 15.29 9.83 3.43
C ILE A 1026 16.49 10.59 2.85
N ALA A 1027 16.35 11.88 2.61
CA ALA A 1027 17.43 12.73 2.11
C ALA A 1027 18.64 12.75 3.06
N LEU A 1028 18.40 12.80 4.37
CA LEU A 1028 19.46 12.76 5.39
C LEU A 1028 20.22 11.42 5.34
N ASN A 1029 19.51 10.30 5.34
CA ASN A 1029 20.14 8.97 5.28
C ASN A 1029 20.90 8.76 3.95
N GLN A 1030 20.39 9.28 2.84
CA GLN A 1030 21.08 9.24 1.54
C GLN A 1030 22.38 10.05 1.59
N TYR A 1031 22.34 11.25 2.17
CA TYR A 1031 23.51 12.09 2.39
C TYR A 1031 24.56 11.39 3.29
N GLU A 1032 24.14 10.83 4.43
CA GLU A 1032 25.03 10.08 5.34
C GLU A 1032 25.65 8.85 4.65
N LYS A 1033 24.85 8.09 3.90
CA LYS A 1033 25.32 6.95 3.12
C LYS A 1033 26.34 7.35 2.06
N ALA A 1034 26.14 8.48 1.37
CA ALA A 1034 27.08 8.99 0.39
C ALA A 1034 28.41 9.38 1.03
N ILE A 1035 28.39 10.01 2.21
CA ILE A 1035 29.60 10.31 2.99
C ILE A 1035 30.36 9.02 3.35
N GLN A 1036 29.66 8.03 3.90
CA GLN A 1036 30.28 6.74 4.28
C GLN A 1036 30.88 6.03 3.06
N THR A 1037 30.13 6.00 1.96
CA THR A 1037 30.58 5.39 0.70
C THR A 1037 31.83 6.09 0.18
N ALA A 1038 31.84 7.42 0.21
CA ALA A 1038 32.97 8.21 -0.24
C ALA A 1038 34.22 8.05 0.64
N PHE A 1039 34.07 7.94 1.96
CA PHE A 1039 35.19 7.58 2.85
C PHE A 1039 35.76 6.20 2.52
N ARG A 1040 34.90 5.21 2.29
CA ARG A 1040 35.31 3.86 1.91
C ARG A 1040 36.04 3.85 0.57
N GLU A 1041 35.51 4.53 -0.46
CA GLU A 1041 36.14 4.62 -1.77
C GLU A 1041 37.55 5.23 -1.71
N VAL A 1042 37.74 6.29 -0.91
CA VAL A 1042 39.08 6.90 -0.73
C VAL A 1042 40.01 5.94 0.02
N ALA A 1043 39.53 5.25 1.05
CA ALA A 1043 40.32 4.26 1.80
C ALA A 1043 40.74 3.09 0.90
N ASP A 1044 39.81 2.55 0.11
CA ASP A 1044 40.04 1.45 -0.83
C ASP A 1044 41.03 1.89 -1.92
N ALA A 1045 40.89 3.10 -2.47
CA ALA A 1045 41.81 3.64 -3.47
C ALA A 1045 43.25 3.77 -2.93
N LEU A 1046 43.41 4.26 -1.70
CA LEU A 1046 44.74 4.38 -1.05
C LEU A 1046 45.35 3.01 -0.73
N ALA A 1047 44.54 2.06 -0.26
CA ALA A 1047 44.99 0.69 0.02
C ALA A 1047 45.40 -0.05 -1.28
N ASN A 1048 44.61 0.12 -2.35
CA ASN A 1048 44.91 -0.42 -3.67
C ASN A 1048 46.18 0.20 -4.25
N GLN A 1049 46.36 1.52 -4.13
CA GLN A 1049 47.58 2.19 -4.60
C GLN A 1049 48.84 1.65 -3.92
N ALA A 1050 48.79 1.43 -2.60
CA ALA A 1050 49.90 0.85 -1.85
C ALA A 1050 50.22 -0.58 -2.35
N THR A 1051 49.20 -1.42 -2.48
CA THR A 1051 49.36 -2.83 -2.89
C THR A 1051 49.81 -2.97 -4.35
N LEU A 1052 49.29 -2.14 -5.26
CA LEU A 1052 49.67 -2.15 -6.68
C LEU A 1052 51.15 -1.81 -6.87
N LYS A 1053 51.70 -0.90 -6.07
CA LYS A 1053 53.13 -0.57 -6.12
C LYS A 1053 54.00 -1.79 -5.78
N ASP A 1054 53.61 -2.56 -4.77
CA ASP A 1054 54.33 -3.78 -4.37
C ASP A 1054 54.17 -4.89 -5.43
N GLN A 1055 52.99 -5.02 -6.03
CA GLN A 1055 52.75 -5.96 -7.14
C GLN A 1055 53.61 -5.64 -8.36
N VAL A 1056 53.67 -4.37 -8.77
CA VAL A 1056 54.52 -3.94 -9.90
C VAL A 1056 56.00 -4.22 -9.60
N ALA A 1057 56.47 -3.94 -8.38
CA ALA A 1057 57.84 -4.26 -7.98
C ALA A 1057 58.12 -5.78 -8.02
N ALA A 1058 57.19 -6.61 -7.54
CA ALA A 1058 57.31 -8.07 -7.59
C ALA A 1058 57.29 -8.62 -9.02
N GLN A 1059 56.41 -8.08 -9.88
CA GLN A 1059 56.37 -8.42 -11.30
C GLN A 1059 57.67 -8.03 -12.00
N GLN A 1060 58.23 -6.85 -11.72
CA GLN A 1060 59.52 -6.42 -12.27
C GLN A 1060 60.65 -7.40 -11.89
N MET A 1061 60.71 -7.81 -10.62
CA MET A 1061 61.68 -8.82 -10.19
C MET A 1061 61.49 -10.17 -10.90
N LEU A 1062 60.25 -10.58 -11.17
CA LEU A 1062 59.96 -11.79 -11.95
C LEU A 1062 60.44 -11.65 -13.40
N VAL A 1063 60.25 -10.49 -14.02
CA VAL A 1063 60.75 -10.20 -15.38
C VAL A 1063 62.27 -10.31 -15.42
N ASP A 1064 62.94 -9.67 -14.47
CA ASP A 1064 64.40 -9.64 -14.42
C ASP A 1064 64.97 -11.06 -14.18
N ALA A 1065 64.35 -11.84 -13.28
CA ALA A 1065 64.76 -13.22 -13.00
C ALA A 1065 64.52 -14.17 -14.20
N THR A 1066 63.38 -14.05 -14.88
CA THR A 1066 63.08 -14.86 -16.07
C THR A 1066 63.94 -14.46 -17.27
N GLY A 1067 64.24 -13.17 -17.44
CA GLY A 1067 65.20 -12.66 -18.42
C GLY A 1067 66.62 -13.19 -18.19
N GLU A 1068 67.07 -13.25 -16.93
CA GLU A 1068 68.37 -13.83 -16.60
C GLU A 1068 68.40 -15.36 -16.83
N SER A 1069 67.32 -16.06 -16.49
CA SER A 1069 67.17 -17.49 -16.81
C SER A 1069 67.23 -17.76 -18.31
N PHE A 1070 66.63 -16.88 -19.12
CA PHE A 1070 66.71 -16.94 -20.59
C PHE A 1070 68.15 -16.73 -21.07
N ARG A 1071 68.85 -15.71 -20.57
CA ARG A 1071 70.25 -15.42 -20.92
C ARG A 1071 71.18 -16.59 -20.62
N LEU A 1072 71.05 -17.21 -19.45
CA LEU A 1072 71.84 -18.38 -19.04
C LEU A 1072 71.52 -19.62 -19.87
N SER A 1073 70.26 -19.81 -20.26
CA SER A 1073 69.85 -20.91 -21.14
C SER A 1073 70.45 -20.75 -22.54
N ASN A 1074 70.47 -19.53 -23.07
CA ASN A 1074 71.07 -19.25 -24.38
C ASN A 1074 72.60 -19.46 -24.37
N LEU A 1075 73.28 -19.01 -23.31
CA LEU A 1075 74.73 -19.26 -23.14
C LEU A 1075 75.07 -20.75 -23.13
N ARG A 1076 74.29 -21.57 -22.41
CA ARG A 1076 74.49 -23.03 -22.39
C ARG A 1076 74.29 -23.68 -23.74
N PHE A 1077 73.38 -23.15 -24.55
CA PHE A 1077 73.16 -23.58 -25.93
C PHE A 1077 74.35 -23.20 -26.83
N ASP A 1078 74.82 -21.96 -26.76
CA ASP A 1078 75.95 -21.47 -27.55
C ASP A 1078 77.26 -22.21 -27.20
N GLU A 1079 77.44 -22.63 -25.94
CA GLU A 1079 78.57 -23.46 -25.49
C GLU A 1079 78.41 -24.97 -25.82
N GLY A 1080 77.32 -25.36 -26.48
CA GLY A 1080 77.07 -26.75 -26.91
C GLY A 1080 76.69 -27.72 -25.77
N SER A 1081 76.49 -27.22 -24.55
CA SER A 1081 76.12 -28.00 -23.37
C SER A 1081 74.61 -28.31 -23.27
N MET A 1082 73.80 -27.72 -24.15
CA MET A 1082 72.36 -27.93 -24.25
C MET A 1082 71.92 -28.06 -25.71
N THR A 1083 70.99 -28.96 -26.00
CA THR A 1083 70.43 -29.15 -27.35
C THR A 1083 69.42 -28.05 -27.71
N ILE A 1084 69.26 -27.76 -29.01
CA ILE A 1084 68.38 -26.68 -29.49
C ILE A 1084 66.92 -26.88 -29.07
N SER A 1085 66.46 -28.14 -29.03
CA SER A 1085 65.12 -28.49 -28.54
C SER A 1085 64.95 -28.19 -27.05
N ARG A 1086 65.95 -28.49 -26.21
CA ARG A 1086 65.93 -28.13 -24.79
C ARG A 1086 66.04 -26.62 -24.56
N CYS A 1087 66.82 -25.93 -25.38
CA CYS A 1087 66.89 -24.46 -25.38
C CYS A 1087 65.53 -23.84 -25.71
N LEU A 1088 64.88 -24.29 -26.79
CA LEU A 1088 63.57 -23.81 -27.21
C LEU A 1088 62.47 -24.14 -26.20
N ILE A 1089 62.46 -25.32 -25.58
CA ILE A 1089 61.50 -25.69 -24.53
C ILE A 1089 61.69 -24.81 -23.29
N HIS A 1090 62.93 -24.51 -22.90
CA HIS A 1090 63.20 -23.61 -21.79
C HIS A 1090 62.80 -22.16 -22.13
N ASN A 1091 63.08 -21.73 -23.37
CA ASN A 1091 62.76 -20.40 -23.89
C ASN A 1091 61.26 -20.15 -24.03
N VAL A 1092 60.47 -21.16 -24.42
CA VAL A 1092 58.99 -21.08 -24.45
C VAL A 1092 58.39 -20.99 -23.04
N ARG A 1093 59.07 -21.52 -22.02
CA ARG A 1093 58.66 -21.36 -20.61
C ARG A 1093 59.17 -20.08 -19.95
N SER A 1094 60.21 -19.44 -20.50
CA SER A 1094 60.89 -18.30 -19.88
C SER A 1094 60.69 -16.95 -20.60
N THR A 1095 59.95 -16.89 -21.71
CA THR A 1095 59.51 -15.60 -22.27
C THR A 1095 58.58 -14.91 -21.27
N PRO A 1096 58.97 -13.77 -20.67
CA PRO A 1096 58.17 -13.12 -19.65
C PRO A 1096 56.89 -12.56 -20.28
N HIS A 1097 55.73 -12.95 -19.75
CA HIS A 1097 54.42 -12.34 -20.04
C HIS A 1097 54.26 -10.91 -19.46
N SER A 1098 55.34 -10.14 -19.32
CA SER A 1098 55.39 -9.05 -18.33
C SER A 1098 55.97 -7.72 -18.83
N LYS A 1099 55.78 -7.39 -20.11
CA LYS A 1099 55.78 -5.99 -20.54
C LYS A 1099 54.37 -5.41 -20.67
N SER A 1100 53.36 -6.08 -20.10
CA SER A 1100 51.99 -5.58 -19.94
C SER A 1100 51.88 -4.62 -18.78
#